data_AF-A0A9P3IA91-F1
#
_entry.id   AF-A0A9P3IA91-F1
#
_cell.length_a   1.000
_cell.length_b   1.000
_cell.length_c   1.000
_cell.angle_alpha   90.00
_cell.angle_beta   90.00
_cell.angle_gamma   90.00
#
_symmetry.space_group_name_H-M   'P 1'
#
loop_
_entity.id
_entity.type
_entity.pdbx_description
1 polymer ?
#
loop_
_entity_poly.entity_id
_entity_poly.type
_entity_poly.pdbx_seq_one_letter_code
_entity_poly.pdbx_strand_id
1 'polypeptide(L)'
;LESGDPHVCTAESLHALYMHSGSNPYTIIADAVKAVEERTRSFLRREDKQLPGLLDCFGWCTWDAFYTKVDAKGVKQGLASLAAGDTPAKFLIIDDGWQSVAADSHEDSSATITVGTQYASRLTDLKANYKFKQQQQKQQQQQQQQQQQQQEKGEGREGEEGQEGEARWGDKGAEGRQGGEEEDGSSALGEAAGMVHGLGQVVREVKAAHDLKYVYVWHALMGYWGGVRPHASSMQQFDPSLVFPVPSPSILLNQPDMAHDSLTLNGLGVVSPAKVFHFYDALHGYLAACGVDGVKVDAQNILETLGAGYGGRVVLARGFHEALERSVAKNFKENGVIACMSHNTDGLYSAKQTAVVRASDDFWPTDPASHTVHIVSVAYNSLFLGEFMQPDWDMFQSLHPAAEFHAAARAVGGCAVYVSDKPGQHDFSVLRKLVLPDGSVLRAKLPGRPTKDCLFVDPARDHKSMLKIWTMNACSGMVGAFNCQGAGWCRDGRKYTMHNPDPDAVTGSVAAADVDLLADVAAREWSGDVAVFLHNADELVCLPAATSLVVHLHRLEFELYTIAPITVVGSVAVAAIGLTNMYNSGGAVLSVRTSTSGAGDAGACGAHSSAGVAASSDADMGEARAASATEAGEAKAKEAEAREEEAREAEARETGAGAAEATVEAEVRGGGTFVLYASRQPVRCTVNGEEAEVVYTPDDGRAAVQVAFRAGATSSLTYTW
;
A
#
# COMPACT_ATOMS: atom_id res chain seq x y z
N LEU A 1 -17.30 -32.39 -9.37
CA LEU A 1 -17.00 -31.28 -8.44
C LEU A 1 -15.64 -31.59 -7.80
N GLU A 2 -14.64 -30.73 -7.95
CA GLU A 2 -13.39 -30.87 -7.20
C GLU A 2 -13.53 -30.18 -5.83
N SER A 3 -14.30 -30.78 -4.93
CA SER A 3 -14.48 -30.31 -3.55
C SER A 3 -13.24 -30.53 -2.67
N GLY A 4 -12.34 -31.44 -3.07
CA GLY A 4 -11.27 -31.93 -2.22
C GLY A 4 -11.74 -32.87 -1.10
N ASP A 5 -13.02 -33.25 -1.07
CA ASP A 5 -13.58 -34.18 -0.09
C ASP A 5 -14.39 -35.29 -0.82
N PRO A 6 -14.00 -36.57 -0.70
CA PRO A 6 -14.66 -37.68 -1.39
C PRO A 6 -16.10 -37.90 -0.93
N HIS A 7 -16.52 -37.33 0.22
CA HIS A 7 -17.88 -37.42 0.72
C HIS A 7 -18.79 -36.28 0.23
N VAL A 8 -18.22 -35.25 -0.41
CA VAL A 8 -18.97 -34.13 -0.97
C VAL A 8 -19.29 -34.41 -2.44
N CYS A 9 -20.45 -35.01 -2.66
CA CYS A 9 -20.96 -35.39 -3.98
C CYS A 9 -22.25 -34.62 -4.29
N THR A 10 -22.41 -34.17 -5.53
CA THR A 10 -23.66 -33.60 -6.04
C THR A 10 -23.91 -34.05 -7.48
N ALA A 11 -25.17 -34.25 -7.85
CA ALA A 11 -25.60 -34.48 -9.22
C ALA A 11 -26.06 -33.19 -9.93
N GLU A 12 -26.21 -32.09 -9.19
CA GLU A 12 -26.75 -30.82 -9.68
C GLU A 12 -25.78 -29.66 -9.38
N SER A 13 -25.76 -28.67 -10.27
CA SER A 13 -25.08 -27.38 -10.06
C SER A 13 -26.07 -26.26 -10.33
N LEU A 14 -26.56 -25.63 -9.26
CA LEU A 14 -27.62 -24.63 -9.34
C LEU A 14 -27.16 -23.33 -10.02
N HIS A 15 -25.87 -22.97 -9.89
CA HIS A 15 -25.27 -21.75 -10.42
C HIS A 15 -23.92 -22.07 -11.07
N ALA A 16 -23.97 -22.75 -12.22
CA ALA A 16 -22.77 -23.25 -12.90
C ALA A 16 -21.97 -22.18 -13.66
N LEU A 17 -22.63 -21.09 -14.09
CA LEU A 17 -22.02 -20.06 -14.93
C LEU A 17 -22.68 -18.70 -14.69
N TYR A 18 -21.85 -17.65 -14.58
CA TYR A 18 -22.26 -16.25 -14.69
C TYR A 18 -21.54 -15.64 -15.88
N MET A 19 -22.25 -14.87 -16.70
CA MET A 19 -21.71 -14.16 -17.86
C MET A 19 -22.14 -12.70 -17.79
N HIS A 20 -21.19 -11.81 -18.05
CA HIS A 20 -21.42 -10.37 -18.14
C HIS A 20 -20.66 -9.83 -19.37
N SER A 21 -21.19 -8.81 -20.04
CA SER A 21 -20.59 -8.23 -21.24
C SER A 21 -20.82 -6.72 -21.29
N GLY A 22 -19.86 -6.00 -21.86
CA GLY A 22 -19.89 -4.55 -22.02
C GLY A 22 -18.75 -4.08 -22.92
N SER A 23 -18.53 -2.77 -23.02
CA SER A 23 -17.49 -2.17 -23.88
C SER A 23 -16.26 -1.68 -23.12
N ASN A 24 -16.40 -1.34 -21.83
CA ASN A 24 -15.28 -0.89 -21.00
C ASN A 24 -14.81 -2.04 -20.07
N PRO A 25 -13.59 -2.59 -20.27
CA PRO A 25 -13.11 -3.75 -19.52
C PRO A 25 -13.03 -3.51 -18.01
N TYR A 26 -12.79 -2.29 -17.55
CA TYR A 26 -12.73 -1.99 -16.11
C TYR A 26 -14.12 -2.08 -15.47
N THR A 27 -15.12 -1.46 -16.10
CA THR A 27 -16.51 -1.50 -15.62
C THR A 27 -17.10 -2.91 -15.67
N ILE A 28 -16.81 -3.69 -16.71
CA ILE A 28 -17.32 -5.07 -16.87
C ILE A 28 -16.86 -5.95 -15.69
N ILE A 29 -15.60 -5.84 -15.28
CA ILE A 29 -15.07 -6.64 -14.18
C ILE A 29 -15.71 -6.19 -12.86
N ALA A 30 -15.79 -4.88 -12.62
CA ALA A 30 -16.42 -4.32 -11.41
C ALA A 30 -17.90 -4.72 -11.29
N ASP A 31 -18.69 -4.56 -12.36
CA ASP A 31 -20.11 -4.93 -12.39
C ASP A 31 -20.31 -6.44 -12.28
N ALA A 32 -19.42 -7.24 -12.88
CA ALA A 32 -19.46 -8.68 -12.72
C ALA A 32 -19.22 -9.12 -11.27
N VAL A 33 -18.18 -8.58 -10.62
CA VAL A 33 -17.88 -8.90 -9.21
C VAL A 33 -19.01 -8.44 -8.31
N LYS A 34 -19.58 -7.25 -8.53
CA LYS A 34 -20.76 -6.76 -7.80
C LYS A 34 -21.97 -7.67 -7.94
N ALA A 35 -22.30 -8.10 -9.15
CA ALA A 35 -23.43 -9.01 -9.37
C ALA A 35 -23.23 -10.37 -8.66
N VAL A 36 -22.00 -10.89 -8.65
CA VAL A 36 -21.65 -12.12 -7.92
C VAL A 36 -21.76 -11.89 -6.40
N GLU A 37 -21.28 -10.76 -5.89
CA GLU A 37 -21.41 -10.37 -4.47
C GLU A 37 -22.87 -10.33 -4.03
N GLU A 38 -23.72 -9.59 -4.75
CA GLU A 38 -25.14 -9.43 -4.42
C GLU A 38 -25.88 -10.78 -4.41
N ARG A 39 -25.46 -11.70 -5.29
CA ARG A 39 -26.03 -13.03 -5.43
C ARG A 39 -25.56 -14.01 -4.35
N THR A 40 -24.26 -14.06 -4.06
CA THR A 40 -23.69 -15.07 -3.15
C THR A 40 -23.64 -14.59 -1.70
N ARG A 41 -23.50 -13.28 -1.47
CA ARG A 41 -23.33 -12.64 -0.16
C ARG A 41 -22.16 -13.22 0.67
N SER A 42 -21.20 -13.83 -0.01
CA SER A 42 -20.13 -14.60 0.63
C SER A 42 -18.85 -13.80 0.86
N PHE A 43 -18.69 -12.66 0.18
CA PHE A 43 -17.59 -11.71 0.30
C PHE A 43 -18.14 -10.28 0.23
N LEU A 44 -17.27 -9.29 0.42
CA LEU A 44 -17.55 -7.87 0.09
C LEU A 44 -16.53 -7.36 -0.93
N ARG A 45 -16.92 -6.38 -1.74
CA ARG A 45 -15.99 -5.65 -2.62
C ARG A 45 -15.03 -4.77 -1.82
N ARG A 46 -13.90 -4.39 -2.44
CA ARG A 46 -12.87 -3.54 -1.82
C ARG A 46 -13.43 -2.23 -1.28
N GLU A 47 -14.34 -1.60 -2.02
CA GLU A 47 -14.93 -0.30 -1.66
C GLU A 47 -15.82 -0.35 -0.41
N ASP A 48 -16.33 -1.53 -0.08
CA ASP A 48 -17.19 -1.76 1.09
C ASP A 48 -16.39 -2.23 2.33
N LYS A 49 -15.06 -2.20 2.24
CA LYS A 49 -14.14 -2.63 3.32
C LYS A 49 -13.37 -1.45 3.88
N GLN A 50 -13.12 -1.49 5.19
CA GLN A 50 -12.24 -0.53 5.85
C GLN A 50 -10.79 -0.80 5.43
N LEU A 51 -10.20 0.13 4.67
CA LEU A 51 -8.77 0.12 4.37
C LEU A 51 -7.95 0.52 5.62
N PRO A 52 -6.85 -0.19 5.95
CA PRO A 52 -6.02 0.13 7.10
C PRO A 52 -5.18 1.39 6.85
N GLY A 53 -4.93 2.20 7.88
CA GLY A 53 -4.17 3.45 7.77
C GLY A 53 -2.69 3.27 7.41
N LEU A 54 -2.15 2.04 7.45
CA LEU A 54 -0.79 1.71 7.02
C LEU A 54 -0.53 2.11 5.57
N LEU A 55 -1.56 2.09 4.71
CA LEU A 55 -1.42 2.32 3.27
C LEU A 55 -0.91 3.74 2.96
N ASP A 56 -1.16 4.71 3.84
CA ASP A 56 -0.75 6.10 3.65
C ASP A 56 0.59 6.43 4.34
N CYS A 57 1.28 5.41 4.84
CA CYS A 57 2.55 5.50 5.54
C CYS A 57 3.65 4.78 4.77
N PHE A 58 4.87 5.33 4.82
CA PHE A 58 6.06 4.60 4.42
C PHE A 58 6.40 3.53 5.46
N GLY A 59 6.69 2.32 4.98
CA GLY A 59 6.99 1.19 5.85
C GLY A 59 8.34 0.53 5.64
N TRP A 60 8.66 -0.41 6.52
CA TRP A 60 9.81 -1.31 6.39
C TRP A 60 9.42 -2.73 6.78
N CYS A 61 9.84 -3.71 5.98
CA CYS A 61 9.67 -5.14 6.23
C CYS A 61 11.02 -5.79 6.53
N THR A 62 11.09 -6.61 7.57
CA THR A 62 12.36 -7.19 8.02
C THR A 62 12.84 -8.39 7.19
N TRP A 63 12.07 -8.85 6.19
CA TRP A 63 12.34 -10.09 5.45
C TRP A 63 13.69 -10.06 4.71
N ASP A 64 13.89 -9.25 3.67
CA ASP A 64 15.18 -9.30 2.95
C ASP A 64 16.37 -8.76 3.77
N ALA A 65 16.07 -7.99 4.82
CA ALA A 65 17.08 -7.45 5.72
C ALA A 65 17.72 -8.54 6.58
N PHE A 66 16.93 -9.50 7.09
CA PHE A 66 17.40 -10.50 8.06
C PHE A 66 16.96 -11.94 7.79
N TYR A 67 15.97 -12.14 6.93
CA TYR A 67 15.18 -13.37 6.81
C TYR A 67 14.76 -13.83 8.22
N THR A 68 14.88 -15.12 8.49
CA THR A 68 14.56 -15.73 9.80
C THR A 68 15.47 -15.28 10.95
N LYS A 69 16.49 -14.43 10.72
CA LYS A 69 17.43 -13.96 11.74
C LYS A 69 17.02 -12.65 12.42
N VAL A 70 15.85 -12.09 12.10
CA VAL A 70 15.35 -10.85 12.72
C VAL A 70 15.39 -10.93 14.26
N ASP A 71 15.88 -9.88 14.90
CA ASP A 71 15.94 -9.75 16.36
C ASP A 71 15.64 -8.32 16.82
N ALA A 72 15.52 -8.13 18.15
CA ALA A 72 15.20 -6.83 18.74
C ALA A 72 16.22 -5.73 18.41
N LYS A 73 17.50 -6.07 18.22
CA LYS A 73 18.55 -5.10 17.92
C LYS A 73 18.46 -4.68 16.45
N GLY A 74 18.30 -5.64 15.54
CA GLY A 74 18.16 -5.40 14.11
C GLY A 74 16.97 -4.50 13.80
N VAL A 75 15.82 -4.72 14.45
CA VAL A 75 14.63 -3.86 14.29
C VAL A 75 14.93 -2.41 14.68
N LYS A 76 15.52 -2.20 15.87
CA LYS A 76 15.88 -0.84 16.34
C LYS A 76 16.89 -0.16 15.40
N GLN A 77 17.86 -0.92 14.89
CA GLN A 77 18.88 -0.39 13.98
C GLN A 77 18.30 0.03 12.63
N GLY A 78 17.39 -0.75 12.04
CA GLY A 78 16.81 -0.41 10.74
C GLY A 78 15.88 0.79 10.78
N LEU A 79 15.05 0.92 11.83
CA LEU A 79 14.20 2.10 11.99
C LEU A 79 15.04 3.37 12.22
N ALA A 80 16.11 3.27 13.02
CA ALA A 80 17.03 4.38 13.22
C ALA A 80 17.78 4.76 11.94
N SER A 81 18.18 3.79 11.10
CA SER A 81 18.89 4.10 9.85
C SER A 81 18.00 4.76 8.81
N LEU A 82 16.72 4.39 8.71
CA LEU A 82 15.76 5.07 7.82
C LEU A 82 15.44 6.49 8.28
N ALA A 83 15.25 6.69 9.59
CA ALA A 83 14.99 8.01 10.16
C ALA A 83 16.16 8.99 9.95
N ALA A 84 17.40 8.48 9.92
CA ALA A 84 18.59 9.30 9.71
C ALA A 84 18.69 9.94 8.30
N GLY A 85 17.87 9.50 7.33
CA GLY A 85 17.83 10.05 5.97
C GLY A 85 16.56 10.83 5.63
N ASP A 86 15.82 11.31 6.64
CA ASP A 86 14.57 12.07 6.49
C ASP A 86 13.43 11.29 5.82
N THR A 87 13.51 9.96 5.86
CA THR A 87 12.45 9.06 5.37
C THR A 87 12.06 8.09 6.48
N PRO A 88 11.54 8.59 7.62
CA PRO A 88 11.23 7.72 8.76
C PRO A 88 10.10 6.76 8.41
N ALA A 89 10.32 5.46 8.64
CA ALA A 89 9.24 4.49 8.53
C ALA A 89 8.20 4.73 9.64
N LYS A 90 6.92 4.78 9.25
CA LYS A 90 5.77 4.87 10.16
C LYS A 90 4.99 3.57 10.26
N PHE A 91 5.39 2.58 9.47
CA PHE A 91 4.89 1.20 9.49
C PHE A 91 6.06 0.20 9.53
N LEU A 92 5.95 -0.85 10.33
CA LEU A 92 6.90 -1.95 10.41
C LEU A 92 6.20 -3.28 10.22
N ILE A 93 6.74 -4.16 9.37
CA ILE A 93 6.42 -5.60 9.37
C ILE A 93 7.59 -6.36 9.99
N ILE A 94 7.36 -6.97 11.15
CA ILE A 94 8.27 -8.00 11.68
C ILE A 94 7.90 -9.31 10.99
N ASP A 95 8.63 -9.63 9.93
CA ASP A 95 8.43 -10.81 9.10
C ASP A 95 8.98 -12.09 9.80
N ASP A 96 8.99 -13.21 9.09
CA ASP A 96 9.30 -14.54 9.62
C ASP A 96 10.63 -14.59 10.42
N GLY A 97 10.63 -15.39 11.48
CA GLY A 97 11.74 -15.62 12.39
C GLY A 97 11.46 -15.22 13.84
N TRP A 98 10.37 -14.51 14.15
CA TRP A 98 10.06 -14.07 15.52
C TRP A 98 9.38 -15.14 16.39
N GLN A 99 8.72 -16.12 15.76
CA GLN A 99 7.89 -17.13 16.42
C GLN A 99 8.73 -18.21 17.14
N SER A 100 8.14 -18.83 18.17
CA SER A 100 8.72 -20.00 18.84
C SER A 100 8.35 -21.26 18.05
N VAL A 101 9.34 -21.83 17.36
CA VAL A 101 9.15 -22.98 16.46
C VAL A 101 10.18 -24.07 16.72
N ALA A 102 9.87 -25.29 16.29
CA ALA A 102 10.82 -26.39 16.28
C ALA A 102 10.54 -27.34 15.12
N ALA A 103 11.59 -27.95 14.58
CA ALA A 103 11.49 -29.08 13.68
C ALA A 103 11.18 -30.36 14.47
N ASP A 104 10.47 -31.30 13.86
CA ASP A 104 10.23 -32.61 14.45
C ASP A 104 11.58 -33.36 14.49
N SER A 105 12.08 -33.77 15.67
CA SER A 105 13.46 -34.28 15.89
C SER A 105 13.73 -35.69 15.31
N HIS A 106 14.92 -36.16 14.85
CA HIS A 106 16.14 -35.63 14.19
C HIS A 106 17.16 -36.80 13.92
N GLU A 107 17.78 -36.91 12.74
CA GLU A 107 19.17 -37.42 12.51
C GLU A 107 19.78 -36.59 11.34
N ASP A 108 21.08 -36.25 11.44
CA ASP A 108 21.89 -35.38 10.55
C ASP A 108 21.72 -33.86 10.61
N SER A 109 22.35 -33.27 11.64
CA SER A 109 22.62 -31.84 11.79
C SER A 109 23.87 -31.37 11.00
N SER A 110 23.90 -31.56 9.68
CA SER A 110 24.95 -30.97 8.84
C SER A 110 24.47 -30.23 7.59
N ALA A 111 23.15 -30.16 7.35
CA ALA A 111 22.62 -29.43 6.20
C ALA A 111 22.56 -27.93 6.46
N THR A 112 23.30 -27.15 5.66
CA THR A 112 23.05 -25.72 5.42
C THR A 112 21.54 -25.51 5.21
N ILE A 113 20.93 -24.56 5.92
CA ILE A 113 19.51 -24.19 5.74
C ILE A 113 19.30 -23.80 4.27
N THR A 114 18.76 -24.72 3.48
CA THR A 114 18.28 -24.48 2.10
C THR A 114 16.82 -24.04 2.12
N VAL A 115 16.45 -23.26 1.11
CA VAL A 115 15.05 -22.91 0.81
C VAL A 115 14.21 -24.19 0.79
N GLY A 116 13.18 -24.26 1.64
CA GLY A 116 12.26 -25.40 1.73
C GLY A 116 12.33 -26.18 3.05
N THR A 117 13.41 -26.04 3.82
CA THR A 117 13.51 -26.69 5.15
C THR A 117 12.64 -26.01 6.21
N GLN A 118 12.25 -24.74 6.00
CA GLN A 118 11.35 -24.03 6.92
C GLN A 118 9.95 -24.66 7.01
N TYR A 119 9.49 -25.34 5.94
CA TYR A 119 8.19 -26.00 5.88
C TYR A 119 8.06 -27.19 6.85
N ALA A 120 9.18 -27.72 7.37
CA ALA A 120 9.17 -28.80 8.36
C ALA A 120 9.12 -28.31 9.82
N SER A 121 9.26 -27.00 10.06
CA SER A 121 9.17 -26.43 11.40
C SER A 121 7.73 -26.11 11.78
N ARG A 122 7.37 -26.30 13.05
CA ARG A 122 6.01 -26.08 13.57
C ARG A 122 5.99 -25.12 14.74
N LEU A 123 4.89 -24.38 14.87
CA LEU A 123 4.64 -23.49 16.00
C LEU A 123 4.55 -24.30 17.30
N THR A 124 5.36 -23.95 18.29
CA THR A 124 5.38 -24.64 19.59
C THR A 124 4.86 -23.77 20.72
N ASP A 125 4.84 -22.45 20.56
CA ASP A 125 4.28 -21.51 21.53
C ASP A 125 3.78 -20.24 20.81
N LEU A 126 2.72 -19.62 21.34
CA LEU A 126 2.17 -18.38 20.77
C LEU A 126 3.11 -17.18 21.03
N LYS A 127 3.93 -17.24 22.08
CA LYS A 127 4.81 -16.13 22.46
C LYS A 127 6.05 -16.09 21.60
N ALA A 128 6.55 -14.87 21.37
CA ALA A 128 7.78 -14.63 20.63
C ALA A 128 8.97 -15.41 21.24
N ASN A 129 9.92 -15.79 20.37
CA ASN A 129 11.08 -16.57 20.76
C ASN A 129 12.12 -15.74 21.53
N TYR A 130 13.25 -16.38 21.84
CA TYR A 130 14.30 -15.79 22.66
C TYR A 130 14.94 -14.53 22.06
N LYS A 131 14.90 -14.33 20.73
CA LYS A 131 15.52 -13.16 20.06
C LYS A 131 14.88 -11.84 20.47
N PHE A 132 13.65 -11.89 20.96
CA PHE A 132 12.93 -10.73 21.51
C PHE A 132 12.92 -10.71 23.04
N LYS A 133 13.57 -11.68 23.70
CA LYS A 133 13.67 -11.80 25.18
C LYS A 133 15.09 -11.47 25.72
N GLN A 134 16.13 -11.56 24.89
CA GLN A 134 17.53 -11.57 25.37
C GLN A 134 18.08 -10.26 25.95
N GLN A 135 17.53 -9.07 25.63
CA GLN A 135 17.99 -7.83 26.30
C GLN A 135 17.75 -7.88 27.82
N GLN A 136 16.73 -8.62 28.25
CA GLN A 136 16.38 -8.85 29.64
C GLN A 136 17.45 -9.68 30.38
N GLN A 137 17.98 -10.73 29.76
CA GLN A 137 18.99 -11.60 30.39
C GLN A 137 20.32 -10.86 30.59
N LYS A 138 20.74 -10.04 29.62
CA LYS A 138 21.98 -9.24 29.75
C LYS A 138 21.82 -8.11 30.78
N GLN A 139 20.68 -7.42 30.83
CA GLN A 139 20.43 -6.38 31.82
C GLN A 139 20.28 -6.96 33.24
N GLN A 140 19.62 -8.11 33.40
CA GLN A 140 19.53 -8.80 34.69
C GLN A 140 20.90 -9.34 35.14
N GLN A 141 21.71 -9.89 34.23
CA GLN A 141 23.09 -10.29 34.55
C GLN A 141 23.97 -9.10 34.90
N GLN A 142 23.83 -7.95 34.21
CA GLN A 142 24.57 -6.73 34.54
C GLN A 142 24.11 -6.12 35.88
N GLN A 143 22.82 -6.13 36.18
CA GLN A 143 22.31 -5.70 37.49
C GLN A 143 22.76 -6.64 38.62
N GLN A 144 22.74 -7.95 38.40
CA GLN A 144 23.27 -8.92 39.36
C GLN A 144 24.79 -8.75 39.55
N GLN A 145 25.56 -8.50 38.48
CA GLN A 145 26.99 -8.21 38.58
C GLN A 145 27.27 -6.87 39.28
N GLN A 146 26.46 -5.83 39.05
CA GLN A 146 26.58 -4.56 39.77
C GLN A 146 26.20 -4.70 41.25
N GLN A 147 25.18 -5.48 41.58
CA GLN A 147 24.81 -5.79 42.97
C GLN A 147 25.90 -6.61 43.67
N GLN A 148 26.49 -7.61 43.00
CA GLN A 148 27.64 -8.36 43.52
C GLN A 148 28.87 -7.47 43.73
N GLN A 149 29.20 -6.60 42.78
CA GLN A 149 30.32 -5.64 42.94
C GLN A 149 30.07 -4.59 44.03
N GLN A 150 28.81 -4.24 44.31
CA GLN A 150 28.47 -3.36 45.44
C GLN A 150 28.53 -4.10 46.78
N GLN A 151 28.16 -5.37 46.85
CA GLN A 151 28.34 -6.21 48.04
C GLN A 151 29.84 -6.43 48.35
N GLU A 152 30.66 -6.76 47.36
CA GLU A 152 32.11 -6.94 47.54
C GLU A 152 32.83 -5.64 47.94
N LYS A 153 32.33 -4.47 47.50
CA LYS A 153 32.84 -3.15 47.95
C LYS A 153 32.33 -2.73 49.32
N GLY A 154 31.21 -3.27 49.79
CA GLY A 154 30.68 -3.07 51.14
C GLY A 154 31.42 -3.89 52.20
N GLU A 155 31.78 -5.13 51.88
CA GLU A 155 32.52 -6.02 52.79
C GLU A 155 34.00 -5.63 52.96
N GLY A 156 34.55 -4.80 52.07
CA GLY A 156 35.91 -4.25 52.19
C GLY A 156 36.03 -2.97 53.03
N ARG A 157 34.94 -2.52 53.68
CA ARG A 157 34.89 -1.23 54.38
C ARG A 157 34.15 -1.27 55.72
N GLU A 158 34.22 -2.38 56.43
CA GLU A 158 33.85 -2.43 57.85
C GLU A 158 34.98 -3.13 58.64
N GLY A 159 35.94 -2.31 59.03
CA GLY A 159 37.09 -2.71 59.82
C GLY A 159 37.88 -1.48 60.22
N GLU A 160 37.27 -0.60 61.02
CA GLU A 160 37.88 0.09 62.17
C GLU A 160 37.00 1.25 62.66
N GLU A 161 37.06 1.47 63.97
CA GLU A 161 36.37 2.50 64.78
C GLU A 161 34.91 2.18 65.17
N GLY A 162 34.51 2.11 66.44
CA GLY A 162 35.16 2.41 67.72
C GLY A 162 34.05 2.47 68.79
N GLN A 163 34.36 1.98 69.99
CA GLN A 163 33.43 1.82 71.12
C GLN A 163 32.86 3.15 71.69
N GLU A 164 31.59 3.01 72.11
CA GLU A 164 30.97 3.51 73.35
C GLU A 164 30.82 5.02 73.61
N GLY A 165 29.56 5.43 73.74
CA GLY A 165 29.09 6.64 74.39
C GLY A 165 27.61 6.51 74.79
N GLU A 166 27.35 6.57 76.10
CA GLU A 166 26.07 6.36 76.77
C GLU A 166 25.00 7.45 76.52
N ALA A 167 23.76 7.07 76.87
CA ALA A 167 22.72 7.87 77.56
C ALA A 167 21.66 8.67 76.76
N ARG A 168 20.44 8.09 76.75
CA ARG A 168 19.22 8.55 77.50
C ARG A 168 18.57 9.91 77.14
N TRP A 169 17.34 9.83 76.60
CA TRP A 169 16.07 10.55 76.94
C TRP A 169 15.16 10.42 75.70
N GLY A 170 13.84 10.25 75.75
CA GLY A 170 12.85 10.55 76.77
C GLY A 170 11.62 11.08 76.02
N ASP A 171 10.55 10.30 76.00
CA ASP A 171 9.24 10.59 75.42
C ASP A 171 8.56 11.80 76.09
N LYS A 172 7.95 12.68 75.29
CA LYS A 172 6.82 13.54 75.68
C LYS A 172 6.00 13.94 74.44
N GLY A 173 4.74 13.51 74.42
CA GLY A 173 3.70 14.08 73.55
C GLY A 173 3.22 15.45 74.00
N ALA A 174 2.54 16.16 73.08
CA ALA A 174 1.54 17.17 73.37
C ALA A 174 0.64 17.43 72.15
N GLU A 175 -0.60 17.78 72.46
CA GLU A 175 -1.80 17.84 71.64
C GLU A 175 -1.85 18.97 70.59
N GLY A 176 -2.59 18.70 69.50
CA GLY A 176 -3.80 19.46 69.14
C GLY A 176 -3.67 20.77 68.35
N ARG A 177 -4.08 20.74 67.07
CA ARG A 177 -4.90 21.82 66.48
C ARG A 177 -5.60 21.39 65.18
N GLN A 178 -6.89 21.66 65.12
CA GLN A 178 -7.77 21.56 63.95
C GLN A 178 -7.78 22.85 63.12
N GLY A 179 -8.12 22.68 61.84
CA GLY A 179 -8.42 23.69 60.81
C GLY A 179 -7.72 23.27 59.52
N GLY A 180 -8.32 23.11 58.35
CA GLY A 180 -9.66 23.33 57.81
C GLY A 180 -9.47 23.33 56.29
N GLU A 181 -10.37 22.65 55.56
CA GLU A 181 -10.72 22.83 54.13
C GLU A 181 -9.60 22.86 53.07
N GLU A 182 -9.57 21.86 52.17
CA GLU A 182 -9.95 22.00 50.75
C GLU A 182 -9.71 20.66 50.02
N GLU A 183 -10.77 20.12 49.41
CA GLU A 183 -10.75 18.96 48.53
C GLU A 183 -10.22 19.37 47.15
N ASP A 184 -9.04 18.88 46.77
CA ASP A 184 -8.66 18.75 45.36
C ASP A 184 -8.73 17.26 44.99
N GLY A 185 -9.85 16.90 44.36
CA GLY A 185 -10.03 15.62 43.72
C GLY A 185 -9.47 15.69 42.30
N SER A 186 -8.27 15.17 42.08
CA SER A 186 -7.80 14.86 40.73
C SER A 186 -6.75 13.73 40.71
N SER A 187 -7.18 12.63 40.08
CA SER A 187 -6.41 11.56 39.44
C SER A 187 -5.36 10.78 40.25
N ALA A 188 -5.77 9.62 40.75
CA ALA A 188 -4.88 8.46 40.92
C ALA A 188 -5.64 7.14 40.69
N LEU A 189 -6.32 7.03 39.55
CA LEU A 189 -6.81 5.76 39.01
C LEU A 189 -6.46 5.72 37.53
N GLY A 190 -5.23 5.28 37.25
CA GLY A 190 -4.67 5.16 35.90
C GLY A 190 -3.63 4.03 35.86
N GLU A 191 -4.13 2.83 35.64
CA GLU A 191 -3.51 1.77 34.83
C GLU A 191 -2.06 1.33 35.16
N ALA A 192 -1.93 0.44 36.15
CA ALA A 192 -0.90 -0.61 36.08
C ALA A 192 -1.42 -1.77 35.21
N ALA A 193 -1.57 -1.53 33.90
CA ALA A 193 -1.79 -2.62 32.95
C ALA A 193 -0.53 -3.51 32.92
N GLY A 194 -0.68 -4.81 33.18
CA GLY A 194 0.42 -5.76 33.30
C GLY A 194 1.40 -5.68 32.13
N MET A 195 2.63 -5.26 32.41
CA MET A 195 3.65 -5.02 31.39
C MET A 195 4.04 -6.33 30.68
N VAL A 196 3.70 -6.47 29.39
CA VAL A 196 4.14 -7.62 28.59
C VAL A 196 5.60 -7.45 28.20
N HIS A 197 6.47 -8.28 28.77
CA HIS A 197 7.90 -8.31 28.46
C HIS A 197 8.21 -9.05 27.14
N GLY A 198 9.41 -8.84 26.60
CA GLY A 198 9.86 -9.47 25.36
C GLY A 198 9.48 -8.65 24.12
N LEU A 199 8.72 -9.23 23.19
CA LEU A 199 8.24 -8.54 21.99
C LEU A 199 7.49 -7.24 22.34
N GLY A 200 6.62 -7.26 23.35
CA GLY A 200 5.88 -6.07 23.79
C GLY A 200 6.75 -4.94 24.35
N GLN A 201 7.94 -5.25 24.87
CA GLN A 201 8.91 -4.22 25.22
C GLN A 201 9.53 -3.61 23.97
N VAL A 202 9.96 -4.44 23.02
CA VAL A 202 10.56 -3.97 21.76
C VAL A 202 9.59 -3.08 20.99
N VAL A 203 8.33 -3.51 20.83
CA VAL A 203 7.28 -2.75 20.13
C VAL A 203 7.06 -1.38 20.79
N ARG A 204 6.92 -1.31 22.11
CA ARG A 204 6.78 -0.03 22.82
C ARG A 204 7.98 0.88 22.62
N GLU A 205 9.19 0.33 22.74
CA GLU A 205 10.42 1.10 22.57
C GLU A 205 10.54 1.69 21.16
N VAL A 206 10.25 0.91 20.12
CA VAL A 206 10.34 1.41 18.74
C VAL A 206 9.20 2.37 18.38
N LYS A 207 7.99 2.15 18.91
CA LYS A 207 6.87 3.10 18.78
C LYS A 207 7.22 4.45 19.40
N ALA A 208 7.74 4.45 20.62
CA ALA A 208 8.14 5.67 21.30
C ALA A 208 9.35 6.37 20.63
N ALA A 209 10.35 5.60 20.17
CA ALA A 209 11.57 6.17 19.61
C ALA A 209 11.42 6.74 18.20
N HIS A 210 10.50 6.21 17.39
CA HIS A 210 10.36 6.56 15.98
C HIS A 210 9.00 7.16 15.61
N ASP A 211 8.10 7.34 16.60
CA ASP A 211 6.71 7.71 16.35
C ASP A 211 6.10 6.75 15.31
N LEU A 212 6.33 5.46 15.53
CA LEU A 212 5.89 4.38 14.63
C LEU A 212 4.39 4.16 14.86
N LYS A 213 3.58 4.33 13.81
CA LYS A 213 2.12 4.24 13.90
C LYS A 213 1.65 2.79 13.93
N TYR A 214 2.24 1.95 13.09
CA TYR A 214 1.79 0.58 12.89
C TYR A 214 2.94 -0.42 13.01
N VAL A 215 2.74 -1.48 13.79
CA VAL A 215 3.58 -2.68 13.80
C VAL A 215 2.72 -3.87 13.43
N TYR A 216 3.04 -4.51 12.31
CA TYR A 216 2.44 -5.77 11.91
C TYR A 216 3.45 -6.89 12.14
N VAL A 217 2.94 -8.09 12.40
CA VAL A 217 3.77 -9.29 12.49
C VAL A 217 3.30 -10.36 11.53
N TRP A 218 4.25 -11.10 10.97
CA TRP A 218 3.96 -12.20 10.06
C TRP A 218 3.56 -13.47 10.79
N HIS A 219 2.62 -14.25 10.24
CA HIS A 219 2.46 -15.68 10.55
C HIS A 219 1.82 -16.40 9.37
N ALA A 220 2.04 -17.71 9.22
CA ALA A 220 1.27 -18.49 8.25
C ALA A 220 -0.18 -18.72 8.74
N LEU A 221 -1.12 -19.02 7.84
CA LEU A 221 -2.52 -19.26 8.18
C LEU A 221 -2.67 -20.38 9.23
N MET A 222 -1.88 -21.45 9.15
CA MET A 222 -1.83 -22.53 10.16
C MET A 222 -0.86 -22.25 11.33
N GLY A 223 -0.53 -20.99 11.60
CA GLY A 223 0.34 -20.59 12.69
C GLY A 223 1.81 -20.45 12.28
N TYR A 224 2.40 -21.44 11.64
CA TYR A 224 3.73 -21.37 11.02
C TYR A 224 3.76 -22.21 9.74
N TRP A 225 4.87 -22.22 8.99
CA TRP A 225 4.97 -22.95 7.72
C TRP A 225 4.51 -24.42 7.80
N GLY A 226 5.00 -25.18 8.77
CA GLY A 226 4.55 -26.57 9.04
C GLY A 226 3.32 -26.68 9.94
N GLY A 227 2.62 -25.58 10.21
CA GLY A 227 1.45 -25.55 11.07
C GLY A 227 1.78 -25.53 12.58
N VAL A 228 0.83 -25.97 13.39
CA VAL A 228 0.93 -26.05 14.86
C VAL A 228 1.43 -27.42 15.30
N ARG A 229 2.41 -27.48 16.21
CA ARG A 229 2.98 -28.73 16.70
C ARG A 229 1.93 -29.57 17.45
N PRO A 230 1.63 -30.81 17.01
CA PRO A 230 0.86 -31.75 17.81
C PRO A 230 1.57 -32.05 19.12
N HIS A 231 0.80 -32.16 20.21
CA HIS A 231 1.27 -32.49 21.58
C HIS A 231 2.13 -31.45 22.31
N ALA A 232 2.52 -30.32 21.69
CA ALA A 232 3.13 -29.22 22.44
C ALA A 232 2.17 -28.70 23.52
N SER A 233 2.59 -28.66 24.78
CA SER A 233 1.71 -28.41 25.93
C SER A 233 0.91 -27.10 25.82
N SER A 234 1.50 -26.03 25.29
CA SER A 234 0.80 -24.75 25.09
C SER A 234 -0.16 -24.74 23.89
N MET A 235 -0.04 -25.72 22.98
CA MET A 235 -0.85 -25.83 21.77
C MET A 235 -1.99 -26.84 21.88
N GLN A 236 -1.93 -27.79 22.84
CA GLN A 236 -2.93 -28.87 23.00
C GLN A 236 -4.37 -28.36 23.10
N GLN A 237 -4.58 -27.18 23.69
CA GLN A 237 -5.90 -26.56 23.81
C GLN A 237 -6.61 -26.35 22.46
N PHE A 238 -5.85 -26.17 21.37
CA PHE A 238 -6.36 -25.95 20.01
C PHE A 238 -6.62 -27.24 19.24
N ASP A 239 -6.34 -28.41 19.85
CA ASP A 239 -6.53 -29.72 19.24
C ASP A 239 -5.88 -29.86 17.85
N PRO A 240 -4.56 -29.56 17.71
CA PRO A 240 -3.88 -29.70 16.43
C PRO A 240 -3.69 -31.17 16.06
N SER A 241 -3.88 -31.50 14.79
CA SER A 241 -3.67 -32.83 14.23
C SER A 241 -2.74 -32.77 13.01
N LEU A 242 -2.03 -33.87 12.73
CA LEU A 242 -1.18 -33.95 11.55
C LEU A 242 -2.04 -34.40 10.35
N VAL A 243 -2.15 -33.54 9.34
CA VAL A 243 -2.89 -33.79 8.10
C VAL A 243 -1.93 -33.71 6.93
N PHE A 244 -2.03 -34.61 5.96
CA PHE A 244 -1.20 -34.59 4.76
C PHE A 244 -1.96 -33.93 3.62
N PRO A 245 -1.52 -32.74 3.14
CA PRO A 245 -2.10 -32.07 1.98
C PRO A 245 -2.34 -33.00 0.79
N VAL A 246 -3.51 -32.91 0.18
CA VAL A 246 -3.86 -33.64 -1.05
C VAL A 246 -4.20 -32.65 -2.15
N PRO A 247 -3.27 -32.37 -3.08
CA PRO A 247 -3.55 -31.51 -4.23
C PRO A 247 -4.64 -32.10 -5.13
N SER A 248 -5.53 -31.27 -5.66
CA SER A 248 -6.52 -31.70 -6.65
C SER A 248 -5.86 -32.00 -8.01
N PRO A 249 -6.50 -32.80 -8.89
CA PRO A 249 -6.00 -33.00 -10.25
C PRO A 249 -5.76 -31.69 -11.00
N SER A 250 -6.67 -30.71 -10.86
CA SER A 250 -6.51 -29.39 -11.48
C SER A 250 -5.29 -28.63 -10.96
N ILE A 251 -5.02 -28.70 -9.64
CA ILE A 251 -3.81 -28.12 -9.05
C ILE A 251 -2.55 -28.77 -9.62
N LEU A 252 -2.52 -30.11 -9.71
CA LEU A 252 -1.37 -30.86 -10.24
C LEU A 252 -1.14 -30.65 -11.74
N LEU A 253 -2.18 -30.32 -12.52
CA LEU A 253 -2.02 -29.92 -13.92
C LEU A 253 -1.28 -28.58 -14.07
N ASN A 254 -1.47 -27.67 -13.10
CA ASN A 254 -0.80 -26.37 -13.09
C ASN A 254 0.59 -26.45 -12.45
N GLN A 255 0.70 -27.12 -11.30
CA GLN A 255 1.92 -27.25 -10.48
C GLN A 255 2.15 -28.71 -10.05
N PRO A 256 2.70 -29.55 -10.95
CA PRO A 256 2.93 -30.97 -10.68
C PRO A 256 3.84 -31.29 -9.48
N ASP A 257 4.76 -30.41 -9.09
CA ASP A 257 5.65 -30.59 -7.93
C ASP A 257 4.96 -30.52 -6.58
N MET A 258 3.77 -29.92 -6.49
CA MET A 258 3.03 -29.89 -5.21
C MET A 258 2.75 -31.30 -4.66
N ALA A 259 2.71 -32.33 -5.51
CA ALA A 259 2.60 -33.73 -5.09
C ALA A 259 3.78 -34.22 -4.24
N HIS A 260 4.94 -33.56 -4.34
CA HIS A 260 6.17 -33.89 -3.63
C HIS A 260 6.68 -32.72 -2.78
N ASP A 261 5.84 -31.72 -2.55
CA ASP A 261 6.18 -30.59 -1.70
C ASP A 261 6.43 -31.05 -0.25
N SER A 262 7.27 -30.28 0.46
CA SER A 262 7.67 -30.55 1.83
C SER A 262 6.47 -30.73 2.76
N LEU A 263 5.38 -29.98 2.58
CA LEU A 263 4.18 -30.13 3.41
C LEU A 263 3.41 -31.42 3.08
N THR A 264 3.34 -31.81 1.81
CA THR A 264 2.73 -33.07 1.37
C THR A 264 3.48 -34.28 1.94
N LEU A 265 4.81 -34.18 2.09
CA LEU A 265 5.65 -35.26 2.61
C LEU A 265 5.72 -35.30 4.15
N ASN A 266 5.84 -34.15 4.81
CA ASN A 266 6.04 -34.06 6.26
C ASN A 266 4.73 -33.85 7.05
N GLY A 267 3.62 -33.61 6.35
CA GLY A 267 2.33 -33.28 6.94
C GLY A 267 2.29 -31.86 7.53
N LEU A 268 1.08 -31.34 7.67
CA LEU A 268 0.75 -30.02 8.20
C LEU A 268 0.05 -30.17 9.55
N GLY A 269 0.50 -29.40 10.54
CA GLY A 269 -0.13 -29.32 11.85
C GLY A 269 -1.38 -28.46 11.79
N VAL A 270 -2.53 -29.06 11.49
CA VAL A 270 -3.80 -28.35 11.29
C VAL A 270 -4.53 -28.20 12.62
N VAL A 271 -4.83 -26.96 12.99
CA VAL A 271 -5.71 -26.65 14.11
C VAL A 271 -7.12 -27.14 13.77
N SER A 272 -7.79 -27.80 14.73
CA SER A 272 -9.18 -28.23 14.56
C SER A 272 -10.06 -27.08 14.06
N PRO A 273 -10.83 -27.25 12.96
CA PRO A 273 -11.70 -26.19 12.44
C PRO A 273 -12.72 -25.67 13.47
N ALA A 274 -13.10 -26.50 14.45
CA ALA A 274 -13.99 -26.08 15.54
C ALA A 274 -13.32 -25.12 16.54
N LYS A 275 -11.98 -25.05 16.55
CA LYS A 275 -11.18 -24.26 17.49
C LYS A 275 -10.32 -23.19 16.82
N VAL A 276 -10.36 -23.06 15.50
CA VAL A 276 -9.51 -22.12 14.75
C VAL A 276 -9.71 -20.66 15.18
N PHE A 277 -10.95 -20.24 15.48
CA PHE A 277 -11.19 -18.89 16.04
C PHE A 277 -10.48 -18.70 17.39
N HIS A 278 -10.52 -19.70 18.27
CA HIS A 278 -9.86 -19.61 19.58
C HIS A 278 -8.34 -19.55 19.43
N PHE A 279 -7.78 -20.25 18.43
CA PHE A 279 -6.37 -20.17 18.09
C PHE A 279 -5.97 -18.76 17.63
N TYR A 280 -6.67 -18.21 16.63
CA TYR A 280 -6.37 -16.85 16.16
C TYR A 280 -6.59 -15.82 17.26
N ASP A 281 -7.67 -15.91 18.03
CA ASP A 281 -7.97 -14.97 19.09
C ASP A 281 -6.91 -14.98 20.20
N ALA A 282 -6.39 -16.16 20.55
CA ALA A 282 -5.30 -16.28 21.51
C ALA A 282 -3.98 -15.70 20.96
N LEU A 283 -3.65 -15.98 19.70
CA LEU A 283 -2.44 -15.46 19.05
C LEU A 283 -2.51 -13.93 18.90
N HIS A 284 -3.58 -13.43 18.28
CA HIS A 284 -3.80 -12.01 18.03
C HIS A 284 -4.02 -11.23 19.33
N GLY A 285 -4.66 -11.81 20.33
CA GLY A 285 -4.76 -11.21 21.67
C GLY A 285 -3.41 -11.03 22.35
N TYR A 286 -2.50 -12.02 22.24
CA TYR A 286 -1.12 -11.87 22.71
C TYR A 286 -0.38 -10.75 21.96
N LEU A 287 -0.54 -10.69 20.64
CA LEU A 287 0.09 -9.68 19.80
C LEU A 287 -0.44 -8.27 20.10
N ALA A 288 -1.76 -8.10 20.20
CA ALA A 288 -2.38 -6.85 20.60
C ALA A 288 -1.92 -6.40 22.00
N ALA A 289 -1.78 -7.33 22.96
CA ALA A 289 -1.20 -7.04 24.28
C ALA A 289 0.30 -6.65 24.22
N CYS A 290 1.02 -7.04 23.17
CA CYS A 290 2.37 -6.54 22.88
C CYS A 290 2.36 -5.16 22.19
N GLY A 291 1.20 -4.60 21.86
CA GLY A 291 1.05 -3.35 21.12
C GLY A 291 1.19 -3.48 19.60
N VAL A 292 1.07 -4.70 19.05
CA VAL A 292 1.00 -4.95 17.60
C VAL A 292 -0.37 -4.52 17.08
N ASP A 293 -0.40 -3.91 15.90
CA ASP A 293 -1.60 -3.29 15.30
C ASP A 293 -2.24 -4.12 14.19
N GLY A 294 -1.56 -5.18 13.73
CA GLY A 294 -2.08 -6.07 12.70
C GLY A 294 -1.15 -7.23 12.36
N VAL A 295 -1.53 -8.00 11.35
CA VAL A 295 -0.80 -9.20 10.92
C VAL A 295 -0.63 -9.29 9.40
N LYS A 296 0.46 -9.88 8.94
CA LYS A 296 0.62 -10.38 7.57
C LYS A 296 0.44 -11.89 7.60
N VAL A 297 -0.54 -12.42 6.89
CA VAL A 297 -0.95 -13.82 6.99
C VAL A 297 -0.67 -14.57 5.70
N ASP A 298 0.34 -15.43 5.73
CA ASP A 298 0.85 -16.17 4.57
C ASP A 298 0.21 -17.56 4.41
N ALA A 299 0.55 -18.22 3.30
CA ALA A 299 0.17 -19.60 2.98
C ALA A 299 -1.34 -19.88 3.02
N GLN A 300 -2.19 -18.90 2.67
CA GLN A 300 -3.63 -19.08 2.77
C GLN A 300 -4.20 -20.09 1.76
N ASN A 301 -3.59 -20.19 0.58
CA ASN A 301 -3.95 -21.16 -0.46
C ASN A 301 -3.80 -22.63 -0.01
N ILE A 302 -3.13 -22.91 1.11
CA ILE A 302 -2.96 -24.28 1.61
C ILE A 302 -4.32 -24.99 1.83
N LEU A 303 -5.37 -24.23 2.14
CA LEU A 303 -6.72 -24.73 2.39
C LEU A 303 -7.29 -25.52 1.20
N GLU A 304 -6.88 -25.22 -0.04
CA GLU A 304 -7.33 -25.96 -1.24
C GLU A 304 -6.96 -27.45 -1.19
N THR A 305 -5.92 -27.79 -0.42
CA THR A 305 -5.38 -29.16 -0.29
C THR A 305 -5.86 -29.91 0.94
N LEU A 306 -6.69 -29.27 1.78
CA LEU A 306 -7.06 -29.78 3.12
C LEU A 306 -8.55 -30.13 3.24
N GLY A 307 -9.33 -30.06 2.15
CA GLY A 307 -10.79 -30.19 2.22
C GLY A 307 -11.33 -31.54 2.72
N ALA A 308 -10.54 -32.62 2.63
CA ALA A 308 -10.99 -33.98 2.92
C ALA A 308 -11.35 -34.17 4.39
N GLY A 309 -12.59 -34.62 4.66
CA GLY A 309 -13.10 -34.84 6.01
C GLY A 309 -13.67 -33.57 6.66
N TYR A 310 -13.64 -32.43 5.97
CA TYR A 310 -14.15 -31.15 6.47
C TYR A 310 -15.29 -30.56 5.62
N GLY A 311 -15.93 -31.38 4.77
CA GLY A 311 -17.03 -30.91 3.92
C GLY A 311 -16.54 -30.15 2.68
N GLY A 312 -15.27 -30.32 2.32
CA GLY A 312 -14.65 -29.74 1.13
C GLY A 312 -14.01 -28.38 1.35
N ARG A 313 -13.13 -28.01 0.42
CA ARG A 313 -12.27 -26.82 0.47
C ARG A 313 -13.02 -25.50 0.63
N VAL A 314 -14.20 -25.35 0.01
CA VAL A 314 -15.00 -24.12 0.09
C VAL A 314 -15.53 -23.89 1.51
N VAL A 315 -16.06 -24.96 2.14
CA VAL A 315 -16.59 -24.88 3.52
C VAL A 315 -15.46 -24.61 4.49
N LEU A 316 -14.33 -25.32 4.33
CA LEU A 316 -13.14 -25.15 5.14
C LEU A 316 -12.57 -23.72 5.01
N ALA A 317 -12.36 -23.24 3.78
CA ALA A 317 -11.82 -21.90 3.53
C ALA A 317 -12.70 -20.82 4.15
N ARG A 318 -14.03 -20.90 3.93
CA ARG A 318 -14.96 -19.95 4.54
C ARG A 318 -14.86 -19.93 6.07
N GLY A 319 -14.80 -21.10 6.72
CA GLY A 319 -14.65 -21.18 8.17
C GLY A 319 -13.35 -20.58 8.69
N PHE A 320 -12.23 -20.80 8.00
CA PHE A 320 -10.93 -20.25 8.37
C PHE A 320 -10.86 -18.73 8.15
N HIS A 321 -11.35 -18.22 7.01
CA HIS A 321 -11.39 -16.78 6.75
C HIS A 321 -12.33 -16.05 7.71
N GLU A 322 -13.53 -16.59 8.00
CA GLU A 322 -14.44 -15.99 8.98
C GLU A 322 -13.81 -15.96 10.38
N ALA A 323 -13.10 -17.01 10.79
CA ALA A 323 -12.40 -17.05 12.06
C ALA A 323 -11.24 -16.04 12.12
N LEU A 324 -10.45 -15.94 11.05
CA LEU A 324 -9.35 -14.98 10.94
C LEU A 324 -9.88 -13.54 11.04
N GLU A 325 -10.88 -13.19 10.22
CA GLU A 325 -11.47 -11.85 10.18
C GLU A 325 -12.12 -11.47 11.52
N ARG A 326 -12.81 -12.40 12.19
CA ARG A 326 -13.36 -12.17 13.54
C ARG A 326 -12.27 -11.91 14.57
N SER A 327 -11.15 -12.62 14.50
CA SER A 327 -10.03 -12.40 15.39
C SER A 327 -9.36 -11.04 15.15
N VAL A 328 -9.16 -10.68 13.88
CA VAL A 328 -8.62 -9.37 13.48
C VAL A 328 -9.51 -8.25 13.99
N ALA A 329 -10.82 -8.30 13.71
CA ALA A 329 -11.78 -7.27 14.14
C ALA A 329 -11.85 -7.12 15.67
N LYS A 330 -11.62 -8.21 16.42
CA LYS A 330 -11.61 -8.17 17.89
C LYS A 330 -10.32 -7.56 18.46
N ASN A 331 -9.17 -7.82 17.83
CA ASN A 331 -7.86 -7.53 18.43
C ASN A 331 -7.17 -6.31 17.82
N PHE A 332 -7.53 -5.89 16.61
CA PHE A 332 -6.87 -4.81 15.87
C PHE A 332 -7.89 -3.74 15.43
N LYS A 333 -7.63 -2.47 15.79
CA LYS A 333 -8.61 -1.37 15.64
C LYS A 333 -8.91 -0.98 14.20
N GLU A 334 -7.94 -1.12 13.30
CA GLU A 334 -8.02 -0.60 11.92
C GLU A 334 -8.05 -1.72 10.87
N ASN A 335 -8.73 -2.84 11.18
CA ASN A 335 -8.82 -3.98 10.26
C ASN A 335 -7.43 -4.48 9.83
N GLY A 336 -6.55 -4.66 10.82
CA GLY A 336 -5.12 -4.82 10.59
C GLY A 336 -4.72 -6.19 10.06
N VAL A 337 -4.86 -6.40 8.75
CA VAL A 337 -4.48 -7.66 8.10
C VAL A 337 -4.01 -7.45 6.65
N ILE A 338 -2.92 -8.11 6.27
CA ILE A 338 -2.47 -8.31 4.89
C ILE A 338 -2.61 -9.79 4.56
N ALA A 339 -3.44 -10.13 3.57
CA ALA A 339 -3.56 -11.49 3.08
C ALA A 339 -2.47 -11.80 2.04
N CYS A 340 -1.81 -12.94 2.19
CA CYS A 340 -0.67 -13.31 1.37
C CYS A 340 -0.75 -14.78 0.97
N MET A 341 -0.27 -15.09 -0.25
CA MET A 341 -0.46 -16.39 -0.89
C MET A 341 -1.95 -16.80 -0.88
N SER A 342 -2.83 -15.87 -1.24
CA SER A 342 -4.29 -15.95 -1.02
C SER A 342 -5.11 -15.70 -2.30
N HIS A 343 -4.55 -15.98 -3.48
CA HIS A 343 -5.20 -15.75 -4.78
C HIS A 343 -6.21 -16.83 -5.18
N ASN A 344 -6.41 -17.86 -4.36
CA ASN A 344 -7.42 -18.87 -4.65
C ASN A 344 -8.84 -18.28 -4.60
N THR A 345 -9.72 -18.78 -5.46
CA THR A 345 -11.10 -18.26 -5.58
C THR A 345 -11.95 -18.56 -4.36
N ASP A 346 -11.68 -19.66 -3.63
CA ASP A 346 -12.43 -20.01 -2.42
C ASP A 346 -12.26 -18.95 -1.33
N GLY A 347 -11.04 -18.41 -1.20
CA GLY A 347 -10.68 -17.35 -0.26
C GLY A 347 -11.17 -15.98 -0.72
N LEU A 348 -10.97 -15.62 -2.00
CA LEU A 348 -11.45 -14.34 -2.54
C LEU A 348 -12.98 -14.20 -2.38
N TYR A 349 -13.74 -15.25 -2.70
CA TYR A 349 -15.20 -15.28 -2.52
C TYR A 349 -15.66 -15.53 -1.08
N SER A 350 -14.74 -15.59 -0.11
CA SER A 350 -15.06 -15.69 1.33
C SER A 350 -14.59 -14.47 2.14
N ALA A 351 -13.86 -13.53 1.54
CA ALA A 351 -13.26 -12.39 2.25
C ALA A 351 -14.27 -11.24 2.43
N LYS A 352 -14.83 -11.10 3.64
CA LYS A 352 -15.81 -10.04 3.96
C LYS A 352 -15.18 -8.79 4.53
N GLN A 353 -14.08 -8.91 5.27
CA GLN A 353 -13.48 -7.76 5.96
C GLN A 353 -12.02 -7.55 5.56
N THR A 354 -11.28 -8.62 5.31
CA THR A 354 -9.88 -8.55 4.87
C THR A 354 -9.78 -7.63 3.67
N ALA A 355 -8.99 -6.56 3.79
CA ALA A 355 -9.00 -5.43 2.88
C ALA A 355 -7.72 -5.25 2.07
N VAL A 356 -6.63 -5.96 2.40
CA VAL A 356 -5.34 -5.88 1.69
C VAL A 356 -4.88 -7.27 1.27
N VAL A 357 -4.40 -7.41 0.03
CA VAL A 357 -3.92 -8.68 -0.53
C VAL A 357 -2.60 -8.47 -1.28
N ARG A 358 -1.56 -9.26 -0.98
CA ARG A 358 -0.32 -9.27 -1.77
C ARG A 358 -0.65 -9.71 -3.19
N ALA A 359 -0.22 -8.96 -4.20
CA ALA A 359 -0.62 -9.11 -5.60
C ALA A 359 0.34 -9.96 -6.45
N SER A 360 1.37 -10.56 -5.86
CA SER A 360 2.40 -11.32 -6.55
C SER A 360 2.98 -12.42 -5.68
N ASP A 361 3.89 -13.20 -6.27
CA ASP A 361 4.92 -13.93 -5.53
C ASP A 361 5.92 -12.94 -4.87
N ASP A 362 6.87 -13.46 -4.10
CA ASP A 362 7.90 -12.66 -3.42
C ASP A 362 8.67 -11.75 -4.40
N PHE A 363 9.01 -10.54 -3.95
CA PHE A 363 10.09 -9.77 -4.55
C PHE A 363 11.43 -10.50 -4.35
N TRP A 364 12.10 -10.85 -5.44
CA TRP A 364 13.38 -11.57 -5.41
C TRP A 364 14.57 -10.65 -5.71
N PRO A 365 15.19 -9.99 -4.70
CA PRO A 365 16.24 -8.98 -4.92
C PRO A 365 17.47 -9.51 -5.65
N THR A 366 17.75 -10.82 -5.55
CA THR A 366 18.95 -11.42 -6.15
C THR A 366 18.70 -12.10 -7.49
N ASP A 367 17.46 -12.08 -8.00
CA ASP A 367 17.11 -12.64 -9.30
C ASP A 367 16.76 -11.51 -10.29
N PRO A 368 17.71 -11.08 -11.14
CA PRO A 368 17.47 -10.03 -12.12
C PRO A 368 16.33 -10.33 -13.11
N ALA A 369 16.01 -11.60 -13.34
CA ALA A 369 14.92 -12.01 -14.23
C ALA A 369 13.53 -11.76 -13.62
N SER A 370 13.45 -11.63 -12.30
CA SER A 370 12.19 -11.43 -11.60
C SER A 370 11.67 -10.00 -11.73
N HIS A 371 12.53 -8.99 -11.87
CA HIS A 371 12.12 -7.59 -11.63
C HIS A 371 11.09 -7.05 -12.62
N THR A 372 11.28 -7.28 -13.93
CA THR A 372 10.28 -6.83 -14.91
C THR A 372 9.01 -7.66 -14.83
N VAL A 373 9.17 -8.98 -14.60
CA VAL A 373 8.04 -9.92 -14.45
C VAL A 373 7.20 -9.56 -13.23
N HIS A 374 7.82 -9.16 -12.12
CA HIS A 374 7.14 -8.72 -10.89
C HIS A 374 6.19 -7.55 -11.17
N ILE A 375 6.66 -6.50 -11.86
CA ILE A 375 5.84 -5.32 -12.16
C ILE A 375 4.68 -5.66 -13.10
N VAL A 376 4.93 -6.51 -14.10
CA VAL A 376 3.86 -7.04 -14.97
C VAL A 376 2.85 -7.85 -14.15
N SER A 377 3.30 -8.75 -13.28
CA SER A 377 2.42 -9.59 -12.46
C SER A 377 1.56 -8.76 -11.49
N VAL A 378 2.15 -7.84 -10.72
CA VAL A 378 1.37 -7.02 -9.77
C VAL A 378 0.35 -6.14 -10.49
N ALA A 379 0.70 -5.57 -11.65
CA ALA A 379 -0.22 -4.73 -12.42
C ALA A 379 -1.40 -5.55 -12.96
N TYR A 380 -1.15 -6.68 -13.62
CA TYR A 380 -2.21 -7.51 -14.20
C TYR A 380 -3.08 -8.16 -13.12
N ASN A 381 -2.48 -8.65 -12.03
CA ASN A 381 -3.25 -9.21 -10.92
C ASN A 381 -4.11 -8.16 -10.23
N SER A 382 -3.66 -6.90 -10.16
CA SER A 382 -4.43 -5.79 -9.58
C SER A 382 -5.73 -5.48 -10.33
N LEU A 383 -5.83 -5.83 -11.61
CA LEU A 383 -7.07 -5.69 -12.40
C LEU A 383 -8.22 -6.50 -11.79
N PHE A 384 -7.94 -7.71 -11.32
CA PHE A 384 -8.94 -8.60 -10.72
C PHE A 384 -8.99 -8.47 -9.20
N LEU A 385 -7.83 -8.51 -8.53
CA LEU A 385 -7.76 -8.44 -7.08
C LEU A 385 -8.28 -7.12 -6.52
N GLY A 386 -8.10 -6.02 -7.26
CA GLY A 386 -8.53 -4.67 -6.90
C GLY A 386 -10.04 -4.51 -6.71
N GLU A 387 -10.85 -5.46 -7.18
CA GLU A 387 -12.30 -5.50 -6.93
C GLU A 387 -12.64 -6.12 -5.56
N PHE A 388 -11.77 -6.97 -5.01
CA PHE A 388 -11.98 -7.65 -3.74
C PHE A 388 -11.26 -6.96 -2.58
N MET A 389 -10.01 -6.53 -2.79
CA MET A 389 -9.07 -6.04 -1.79
C MET A 389 -8.10 -5.03 -2.40
N GLN A 390 -7.50 -4.17 -1.59
CA GLN A 390 -6.41 -3.30 -2.01
C GLN A 390 -5.17 -4.15 -2.32
N PRO A 391 -4.68 -4.15 -3.57
CA PRO A 391 -3.47 -4.88 -3.92
C PRO A 391 -2.25 -4.27 -3.25
N ASP A 392 -1.45 -5.12 -2.63
CA ASP A 392 -0.14 -4.84 -2.08
C ASP A 392 0.93 -5.38 -3.04
N TRP A 393 1.81 -4.50 -3.52
CA TRP A 393 2.78 -4.83 -4.58
C TRP A 393 4.11 -5.34 -4.04
N ASP A 394 4.12 -5.70 -2.76
CA ASP A 394 5.25 -6.23 -2.02
C ASP A 394 6.36 -5.20 -1.77
N MET A 395 7.26 -5.55 -0.84
CA MET A 395 8.47 -4.78 -0.58
C MET A 395 9.37 -4.65 -1.82
N PHE A 396 10.28 -3.68 -1.76
CA PHE A 396 11.44 -3.60 -2.67
C PHE A 396 12.68 -3.11 -1.91
N GLN A 397 13.84 -3.17 -2.55
CA GLN A 397 15.07 -2.57 -2.03
C GLN A 397 15.35 -1.23 -2.72
N SER A 398 15.58 -0.18 -1.94
CA SER A 398 15.88 1.17 -2.44
C SER A 398 17.32 1.27 -2.97
N LEU A 399 18.25 0.51 -2.40
CA LEU A 399 19.63 0.43 -2.90
C LEU A 399 19.78 -0.81 -3.78
N HIS A 400 19.34 -0.71 -5.04
CA HIS A 400 19.31 -1.82 -5.98
C HIS A 400 19.36 -1.32 -7.45
N PRO A 401 19.96 -2.06 -8.41
CA PRO A 401 20.00 -1.63 -9.83
C PRO A 401 18.65 -1.36 -10.48
N ALA A 402 17.58 -1.98 -9.98
CA ALA A 402 16.20 -1.77 -10.42
C ALA A 402 15.36 -0.91 -9.43
N ALA A 403 16.00 -0.19 -8.50
CA ALA A 403 15.30 0.51 -7.44
C ALA A 403 14.35 1.60 -7.95
N GLU A 404 14.81 2.49 -8.84
CA GLU A 404 13.96 3.54 -9.42
C GLU A 404 12.76 2.94 -10.17
N PHE A 405 12.98 1.86 -10.93
CA PHE A 405 11.94 1.15 -11.68
C PHE A 405 10.85 0.61 -10.73
N HIS A 406 11.25 -0.01 -9.61
CA HIS A 406 10.34 -0.52 -8.59
C HIS A 406 9.65 0.60 -7.80
N ALA A 407 10.36 1.69 -7.49
CA ALA A 407 9.83 2.85 -6.79
C ALA A 407 8.74 3.56 -7.60
N ALA A 408 9.01 3.83 -8.88
CA ALA A 408 8.06 4.40 -9.81
C ALA A 408 6.78 3.57 -9.95
N ALA A 409 6.92 2.24 -10.00
CA ALA A 409 5.77 1.34 -10.02
C ALA A 409 4.91 1.43 -8.74
N ARG A 410 5.51 1.57 -7.55
CA ARG A 410 4.73 1.77 -6.31
C ARG A 410 4.01 3.12 -6.29
N ALA A 411 4.59 4.16 -6.89
CA ALA A 411 3.95 5.47 -7.00
C ALA A 411 2.63 5.41 -7.79
N VAL A 412 2.62 4.70 -8.93
CA VAL A 412 1.41 4.52 -9.78
C VAL A 412 0.52 3.35 -9.32
N GLY A 413 1.03 2.45 -8.48
CA GLY A 413 0.33 1.22 -8.07
C GLY A 413 -0.83 1.45 -7.08
N GLY A 414 -0.90 2.62 -6.44
CA GLY A 414 -1.90 2.92 -5.41
C GLY A 414 -1.86 1.97 -4.20
N CYS A 415 -0.72 1.31 -4.00
CA CYS A 415 -0.49 0.26 -3.02
C CYS A 415 0.28 0.76 -1.79
N ALA A 416 0.53 -0.12 -0.83
CA ALA A 416 1.45 0.18 0.28
C ALA A 416 2.87 0.43 -0.26
N VAL A 417 3.60 1.33 0.39
CA VAL A 417 5.00 1.62 0.03
C VAL A 417 5.88 1.26 1.21
N TYR A 418 6.62 0.16 1.10
CA TYR A 418 7.57 -0.25 2.12
C TYR A 418 8.80 -0.92 1.51
N VAL A 419 9.95 -0.74 2.15
CA VAL A 419 11.22 -1.33 1.72
C VAL A 419 11.63 -2.51 2.58
N SER A 420 12.58 -3.30 2.10
CA SER A 420 13.19 -4.42 2.82
C SER A 420 14.72 -4.30 2.96
N ASP A 421 15.24 -3.08 2.76
CA ASP A 421 16.66 -2.76 2.87
C ASP A 421 17.27 -3.24 4.18
N LYS A 422 18.56 -3.63 4.11
CA LYS A 422 19.37 -3.83 5.31
C LYS A 422 19.61 -2.49 6.02
N PRO A 423 19.71 -2.47 7.36
CA PRO A 423 20.03 -1.24 8.09
C PRO A 423 21.29 -0.56 7.55
N GLY A 424 21.17 0.71 7.18
CA GLY A 424 22.25 1.52 6.62
C GLY A 424 22.55 1.28 5.13
N GLN A 425 21.73 0.47 4.44
CA GLN A 425 21.84 0.20 3.00
C GLN A 425 20.61 0.76 2.27
N HIS A 426 20.40 2.06 2.39
CA HIS A 426 19.27 2.78 1.82
C HIS A 426 19.76 3.73 0.72
N ASP A 427 18.96 3.89 -0.33
CA ASP A 427 19.12 5.00 -1.27
C ASP A 427 18.08 6.09 -0.98
N PHE A 428 18.48 7.10 -0.23
CA PHE A 428 17.59 8.21 0.12
C PHE A 428 17.24 9.11 -1.07
N SER A 429 17.99 9.05 -2.18
CA SER A 429 17.62 9.80 -3.38
C SER A 429 16.35 9.22 -4.03
N VAL A 430 16.20 7.88 -3.99
CA VAL A 430 14.99 7.18 -4.43
C VAL A 430 13.87 7.35 -3.41
N LEU A 431 14.15 7.14 -2.12
CA LEU A 431 13.12 7.20 -1.08
C LEU A 431 12.46 8.56 -0.96
N ARG A 432 13.21 9.67 -1.08
CA ARG A 432 12.66 11.04 -1.01
C ARG A 432 11.76 11.42 -2.20
N LYS A 433 11.74 10.63 -3.28
CA LYS A 433 10.75 10.77 -4.38
C LYS A 433 9.42 10.07 -4.07
N LEU A 434 9.36 9.25 -3.02
CA LEU A 434 8.15 8.53 -2.57
C LEU A 434 7.61 9.00 -1.21
N VAL A 435 8.51 9.39 -0.32
CA VAL A 435 8.26 9.57 1.11
C VAL A 435 8.38 11.04 1.49
N LEU A 436 7.34 11.60 2.09
CA LEU A 436 7.39 12.93 2.68
C LEU A 436 8.18 12.91 3.99
N PRO A 437 8.73 14.06 4.46
CA PRO A 437 9.57 14.10 5.66
C PRO A 437 8.89 13.61 6.96
N ASP A 438 7.56 13.57 7.03
CA ASP A 438 6.81 13.00 8.16
C ASP A 438 6.58 11.47 8.05
N GLY A 439 7.13 10.84 7.01
CA GLY A 439 6.97 9.41 6.73
C GLY A 439 5.64 9.03 6.09
N SER A 440 4.80 9.99 5.70
CA SER A 440 3.61 9.72 4.88
C SER A 440 3.96 9.63 3.40
N VAL A 441 3.07 9.02 2.61
CA VAL A 441 3.26 8.87 1.14
C VAL A 441 2.15 9.56 0.37
N LEU A 442 2.44 9.96 -0.87
CA LEU A 442 1.47 10.48 -1.84
C LEU A 442 0.82 9.31 -2.60
N ARG A 443 0.12 8.42 -1.88
CA ARG A 443 -0.51 7.23 -2.49
C ARG A 443 -1.67 7.62 -3.40
N ALA A 444 -1.72 7.03 -4.60
CA ALA A 444 -2.86 7.15 -5.49
C ALA A 444 -4.14 6.52 -4.91
N LYS A 445 -5.30 6.98 -5.36
CA LYS A 445 -6.62 6.61 -4.80
C LYS A 445 -7.08 5.21 -5.21
N LEU A 446 -6.72 4.77 -6.41
CA LEU A 446 -7.16 3.50 -6.98
C LEU A 446 -5.99 2.52 -7.09
N PRO A 447 -6.24 1.20 -7.01
CA PRO A 447 -5.26 0.21 -7.43
C PRO A 447 -4.80 0.50 -8.87
N GLY A 448 -3.49 0.49 -9.10
CA GLY A 448 -2.92 0.65 -10.43
C GLY A 448 -3.32 -0.51 -11.34
N ARG A 449 -3.73 -0.21 -12.58
CA ARG A 449 -4.22 -1.20 -13.54
C ARG A 449 -3.55 -1.01 -14.90
N PRO A 450 -3.35 -2.06 -15.71
CA PRO A 450 -2.87 -1.90 -17.08
C PRO A 450 -3.84 -1.03 -17.87
N THR A 451 -3.35 -0.18 -18.76
CA THR A 451 -4.18 0.56 -19.72
C THR A 451 -4.84 -0.40 -20.71
N LYS A 452 -5.90 0.06 -21.40
CA LYS A 452 -6.74 -0.80 -22.27
C LYS A 452 -5.92 -1.53 -23.34
N ASP A 453 -4.93 -0.86 -23.92
CA ASP A 453 -4.03 -1.39 -24.94
C ASP A 453 -3.03 -2.43 -24.40
N CYS A 454 -2.80 -2.50 -23.09
CA CYS A 454 -1.96 -3.53 -22.47
C CYS A 454 -2.72 -4.82 -22.14
N LEU A 455 -4.05 -4.80 -21.98
CA LEU A 455 -4.80 -5.93 -21.39
C LEU A 455 -4.58 -7.30 -22.04
N PHE A 456 -4.31 -7.34 -23.34
CA PHE A 456 -4.16 -8.57 -24.12
C PHE A 456 -2.77 -8.72 -24.79
N VAL A 457 -1.77 -7.99 -24.31
CA VAL A 457 -0.37 -8.11 -24.79
C VAL A 457 0.53 -8.68 -23.70
N ASP A 458 1.73 -9.09 -24.09
CA ASP A 458 2.76 -9.60 -23.19
C ASP A 458 3.95 -8.64 -23.15
N PRO A 459 3.90 -7.61 -22.28
CA PRO A 459 4.91 -6.55 -22.25
C PRO A 459 6.29 -7.02 -21.76
N ALA A 460 6.42 -8.29 -21.35
CA ALA A 460 7.68 -8.87 -20.91
C ALA A 460 8.40 -9.67 -22.02
N ARG A 461 7.68 -10.11 -23.06
CA ARG A 461 8.19 -11.11 -24.01
C ARG A 461 7.86 -10.86 -25.48
N ASP A 462 6.99 -9.92 -25.80
CA ASP A 462 6.53 -9.74 -27.19
C ASP A 462 7.43 -8.85 -28.06
N HIS A 463 8.51 -8.31 -27.49
CA HIS A 463 9.52 -7.47 -28.15
C HIS A 463 8.99 -6.14 -28.73
N LYS A 464 7.78 -5.72 -28.39
CA LYS A 464 7.16 -4.52 -28.98
C LYS A 464 6.42 -3.66 -27.97
N SER A 465 5.78 -4.25 -26.97
CA SER A 465 4.85 -3.55 -26.10
C SER A 465 5.55 -3.07 -24.84
N MET A 466 5.26 -1.83 -24.44
CA MET A 466 5.51 -1.34 -23.09
C MET A 466 4.34 -1.71 -22.19
N LEU A 467 4.61 -1.83 -20.89
CA LEU A 467 3.57 -1.86 -19.88
C LEU A 467 3.20 -0.41 -19.54
N LYS A 468 1.93 -0.05 -19.73
CA LYS A 468 1.36 1.19 -19.19
C LYS A 468 0.41 0.87 -18.06
N ILE A 469 0.56 1.57 -16.95
CA ILE A 469 -0.23 1.41 -15.73
C ILE A 469 -0.90 2.75 -15.45
N TRP A 470 -2.21 2.77 -15.21
CA TRP A 470 -2.93 3.99 -14.84
C TRP A 470 -3.55 3.90 -13.44
N THR A 471 -3.73 5.06 -12.82
CA THR A 471 -4.46 5.25 -11.56
C THR A 471 -5.00 6.70 -11.46
N MET A 472 -5.69 7.01 -10.36
CA MET A 472 -6.27 8.32 -10.06
C MET A 472 -5.67 8.95 -8.81
N ASN A 473 -5.42 10.26 -8.87
CA ASN A 473 -5.29 11.15 -7.72
C ASN A 473 -6.61 11.90 -7.49
N ALA A 474 -6.65 12.81 -6.52
CA ALA A 474 -7.88 13.55 -6.20
C ALA A 474 -8.31 14.53 -7.32
N CYS A 475 -7.34 15.12 -8.03
CA CYS A 475 -7.58 16.16 -9.05
C CYS A 475 -6.90 15.86 -10.40
N SER A 476 -6.28 14.69 -10.55
CA SER A 476 -5.52 14.32 -11.75
C SER A 476 -5.46 12.81 -11.92
N GLY A 477 -5.14 12.37 -13.14
CA GLY A 477 -4.74 11.00 -13.45
C GLY A 477 -3.23 10.81 -13.37
N MET A 478 -2.80 9.56 -13.29
CA MET A 478 -1.39 9.20 -13.43
C MET A 478 -1.25 8.00 -14.37
N VAL A 479 -0.23 8.05 -15.24
CA VAL A 479 0.20 6.91 -16.05
C VAL A 479 1.68 6.65 -15.79
N GLY A 480 2.07 5.40 -15.63
CA GLY A 480 3.47 4.98 -15.66
C GLY A 480 3.71 4.08 -16.87
N ALA A 481 4.67 4.42 -17.72
CA ALA A 481 5.10 3.60 -18.84
C ALA A 481 6.43 2.91 -18.51
N PHE A 482 6.53 1.61 -18.76
CA PHE A 482 7.66 0.77 -18.35
C PHE A 482 8.07 -0.17 -19.49
N ASN A 483 9.37 -0.28 -19.77
CA ASN A 483 9.88 -1.36 -20.62
C ASN A 483 10.22 -2.59 -19.77
N CYS A 484 9.36 -3.61 -19.84
CA CYS A 484 9.47 -4.85 -19.08
C CYS A 484 10.11 -6.02 -19.88
N GLN A 485 10.62 -5.77 -21.09
CA GLN A 485 11.06 -6.82 -22.01
C GLN A 485 12.28 -7.61 -21.50
N GLY A 486 12.44 -8.84 -22.01
CA GLY A 486 13.68 -9.62 -21.91
C GLY A 486 13.71 -10.69 -20.81
N ALA A 487 12.68 -10.74 -19.95
CA ALA A 487 12.53 -11.76 -18.91
C ALA A 487 11.12 -12.36 -18.87
N GLY A 488 10.97 -13.54 -18.29
CA GLY A 488 9.66 -14.19 -18.14
C GLY A 488 9.70 -15.38 -17.21
N TRP A 489 8.52 -15.83 -16.77
CA TRP A 489 8.39 -17.10 -16.05
C TRP A 489 8.55 -18.28 -17.02
N CYS A 490 9.53 -19.15 -16.78
CA CYS A 490 9.68 -20.41 -17.49
C CYS A 490 8.84 -21.48 -16.80
N ARG A 491 7.77 -21.97 -17.45
CA ARG A 491 6.90 -23.01 -16.90
C ARG A 491 7.64 -24.33 -16.68
N ASP A 492 8.48 -24.74 -17.63
CA ASP A 492 9.19 -26.03 -17.57
C ASP A 492 10.29 -26.02 -16.49
N GLY A 493 11.04 -24.91 -16.42
CA GLY A 493 12.12 -24.73 -15.44
C GLY A 493 11.67 -24.22 -14.08
N ARG A 494 10.39 -23.84 -13.94
CA ARG A 494 9.77 -23.22 -12.74
C ARG A 494 10.62 -22.15 -12.09
N LYS A 495 11.09 -21.22 -12.92
CA LYS A 495 11.92 -20.10 -12.49
C LYS A 495 11.76 -18.93 -13.42
N TYR A 496 12.04 -17.74 -12.92
CA TYR A 496 12.25 -16.59 -13.79
C TYR A 496 13.48 -16.85 -14.66
N THR A 497 13.38 -16.48 -15.94
CA THR A 497 14.43 -16.70 -16.92
C THR A 497 14.62 -15.45 -17.76
N MET A 498 15.85 -14.95 -17.78
CA MET A 498 16.32 -13.97 -18.76
C MET A 498 16.46 -14.68 -20.11
N HIS A 499 15.59 -14.35 -21.06
CA HIS A 499 15.68 -14.90 -22.43
C HIS A 499 16.34 -13.91 -23.39
N ASN A 500 16.30 -12.61 -23.08
CA ASN A 500 17.08 -11.58 -23.75
C ASN A 500 17.57 -10.54 -22.73
N PRO A 501 18.88 -10.52 -22.38
CA PRO A 501 19.41 -9.56 -21.42
C PRO A 501 19.45 -8.11 -21.94
N ASP A 502 19.45 -7.93 -23.27
CA ASP A 502 19.57 -6.64 -23.96
C ASP A 502 18.53 -6.54 -25.08
N PRO A 503 17.23 -6.46 -24.75
CA PRO A 503 16.18 -6.30 -25.74
C PRO A 503 16.19 -4.88 -26.31
N ASP A 504 15.71 -4.76 -27.54
CA ASP A 504 15.53 -3.48 -28.19
C ASP A 504 14.63 -2.56 -27.36
N ALA A 505 14.85 -1.26 -27.52
CA ALA A 505 13.96 -0.25 -26.94
C ALA A 505 12.56 -0.36 -27.55
N VAL A 506 11.54 -0.13 -26.71
CA VAL A 506 10.13 -0.15 -27.13
C VAL A 506 9.63 1.27 -27.33
N THR A 507 8.83 1.47 -28.36
CA THR A 507 8.18 2.76 -28.64
C THR A 507 6.67 2.61 -28.51
N GLY A 508 6.03 3.57 -27.86
CA GLY A 508 4.59 3.60 -27.63
C GLY A 508 4.11 5.03 -27.48
N SER A 509 2.90 5.19 -26.94
CA SER A 509 2.34 6.51 -26.69
C SER A 509 1.49 6.56 -25.43
N VAL A 510 1.44 7.75 -24.82
CA VAL A 510 0.61 8.06 -23.65
C VAL A 510 -0.36 9.19 -24.01
N ALA A 511 -1.63 9.03 -23.66
CA ALA A 511 -2.69 9.99 -23.92
C ALA A 511 -3.59 10.19 -22.70
N ALA A 512 -4.39 11.26 -22.70
CA ALA A 512 -5.41 11.49 -21.66
C ALA A 512 -6.38 10.30 -21.51
N ALA A 513 -6.70 9.63 -22.63
CA ALA A 513 -7.61 8.48 -22.67
C ALA A 513 -7.04 7.19 -22.04
N ASP A 514 -5.74 7.15 -21.70
CA ASP A 514 -5.15 6.04 -20.93
C ASP A 514 -5.62 6.03 -19.47
N VAL A 515 -6.15 7.15 -18.97
CA VAL A 515 -6.75 7.27 -17.64
C VAL A 515 -8.28 7.22 -17.76
N ASP A 516 -8.87 6.05 -17.45
CA ASP A 516 -10.28 5.78 -17.73
C ASP A 516 -11.26 6.73 -17.02
N LEU A 517 -10.90 7.19 -15.82
CA LEU A 517 -11.75 8.01 -14.94
C LEU A 517 -11.31 9.48 -14.89
N LEU A 518 -10.51 9.95 -15.87
CA LEU A 518 -10.00 11.32 -15.85
C LEU A 518 -11.10 12.38 -15.91
N ALA A 519 -12.19 12.10 -16.63
CA ALA A 519 -13.33 13.00 -16.74
C ALA A 519 -14.04 13.23 -15.39
N ASP A 520 -13.96 12.29 -14.44
CA ASP A 520 -14.63 12.37 -13.14
C ASP A 520 -14.04 13.47 -12.24
N VAL A 521 -12.79 13.88 -12.50
CA VAL A 521 -12.10 14.96 -11.77
C VAL A 521 -11.97 16.25 -12.59
N ALA A 522 -12.54 16.27 -13.79
CA ALA A 522 -12.54 17.44 -14.66
C ALA A 522 -13.74 18.37 -14.40
N ALA A 523 -13.68 19.59 -14.91
CA ALA A 523 -14.83 20.50 -14.90
C ALA A 523 -15.99 19.95 -15.77
N ARG A 524 -17.24 20.33 -15.47
CA ARG A 524 -18.45 19.79 -16.17
C ARG A 524 -18.42 20.01 -17.68
N GLU A 525 -17.80 21.08 -18.16
CA GLU A 525 -17.68 21.44 -19.59
C GLU A 525 -16.25 21.27 -20.11
N TRP A 526 -15.53 20.27 -19.59
CA TRP A 526 -14.14 20.01 -19.99
C TRP A 526 -14.02 19.62 -21.48
N SER A 527 -13.11 20.29 -22.18
CA SER A 527 -12.84 20.07 -23.62
C SER A 527 -12.14 18.75 -23.93
N GLY A 528 -11.55 18.09 -22.92
CA GLY A 528 -10.66 16.95 -23.09
C GLY A 528 -9.17 17.33 -23.09
N ASP A 529 -8.85 18.63 -23.05
CA ASP A 529 -7.46 19.10 -23.03
C ASP A 529 -6.81 18.89 -21.67
N VAL A 530 -5.54 18.50 -21.65
CA VAL A 530 -4.81 18.20 -20.42
C VAL A 530 -3.45 18.89 -20.39
N ALA A 531 -2.99 19.20 -19.18
CA ALA A 531 -1.58 19.46 -18.93
C ALA A 531 -0.93 18.16 -18.44
N VAL A 532 0.17 17.77 -19.07
CA VAL A 532 0.91 16.53 -18.77
C VAL A 532 2.30 16.88 -18.27
N PHE A 533 2.62 16.45 -17.06
CA PHE A 533 3.97 16.56 -16.51
C PHE A 533 4.69 15.21 -16.60
N LEU A 534 5.86 15.21 -17.25
CA LEU A 534 6.74 14.07 -17.41
C LEU A 534 7.83 14.14 -16.34
N HIS A 535 7.87 13.16 -15.44
CA HIS A 535 8.71 13.24 -14.24
C HIS A 535 10.21 13.14 -14.56
N ASN A 536 10.64 12.17 -15.38
CA ASN A 536 12.06 11.97 -15.67
C ASN A 536 12.58 13.03 -16.64
N ALA A 537 11.75 13.47 -17.60
CA ALA A 537 12.09 14.56 -18.51
C ALA A 537 12.05 15.97 -17.84
N ASP A 538 11.33 16.13 -16.72
CA ASP A 538 10.98 17.43 -16.11
C ASP A 538 10.33 18.40 -17.11
N GLU A 539 9.45 17.85 -17.97
CA GLU A 539 8.75 18.60 -19.01
C GLU A 539 7.25 18.74 -18.68
N LEU A 540 6.70 19.91 -18.97
CA LEU A 540 5.27 20.20 -18.89
C LEU A 540 4.75 20.47 -20.30
N VAL A 541 3.72 19.74 -20.72
CA VAL A 541 3.19 19.84 -22.09
C VAL A 541 1.67 19.95 -22.03
N CYS A 542 1.11 20.86 -22.83
CA CYS A 542 -0.33 20.89 -23.09
C CYS A 542 -0.67 19.94 -24.22
N LEU A 543 -1.59 19.02 -23.95
CA LEU A 543 -2.00 18.00 -24.89
C LEU A 543 -3.49 18.21 -25.20
N PRO A 544 -3.83 18.62 -26.44
CA PRO A 544 -5.22 18.72 -26.86
C PRO A 544 -5.96 17.38 -26.78
N ALA A 545 -7.28 17.43 -26.71
CA ALA A 545 -8.13 16.25 -26.75
C ALA A 545 -7.76 15.29 -27.90
N ALA A 546 -7.76 13.99 -27.61
CA ALA A 546 -7.45 12.91 -28.56
C ALA A 546 -6.01 12.91 -29.16
N THR A 547 -5.08 13.67 -28.59
CA THR A 547 -3.65 13.60 -28.96
C THR A 547 -2.85 12.75 -27.96
N SER A 548 -1.63 12.36 -28.33
CA SER A 548 -0.76 11.48 -27.55
C SER A 548 0.71 11.90 -27.62
N LEU A 549 1.45 11.65 -26.56
CA LEU A 549 2.91 11.81 -26.50
C LEU A 549 3.60 10.50 -26.90
N VAL A 550 4.63 10.59 -27.74
CA VAL A 550 5.45 9.42 -28.10
C VAL A 550 6.47 9.17 -27.00
N VAL A 551 6.63 7.89 -26.64
CA VAL A 551 7.54 7.45 -25.57
C VAL A 551 8.47 6.38 -26.11
N HIS A 552 9.76 6.49 -25.82
CA HIS A 552 10.78 5.52 -26.20
C HIS A 552 11.56 5.10 -24.96
N LEU A 553 11.60 3.80 -24.66
CA LEU A 553 12.20 3.28 -23.42
C LEU A 553 13.10 2.09 -23.72
N HIS A 554 14.35 2.14 -23.25
CA HIS A 554 15.23 0.98 -23.13
C HIS A 554 14.80 0.08 -21.96
N ARG A 555 15.33 -1.14 -21.90
CA ARG A 555 15.00 -2.10 -20.84
C ARG A 555 15.24 -1.50 -19.45
N LEU A 556 14.30 -1.72 -18.53
CA LEU A 556 14.30 -1.17 -17.16
C LEU A 556 14.21 0.37 -17.09
N GLU A 557 13.97 1.05 -18.21
CA GLU A 557 13.56 2.46 -18.19
C GLU A 557 12.05 2.60 -18.03
N PHE A 558 11.67 3.75 -17.50
CA PHE A 558 10.28 4.13 -17.29
C PHE A 558 10.11 5.64 -17.48
N GLU A 559 8.86 6.09 -17.58
CA GLU A 559 8.46 7.49 -17.42
C GLU A 559 7.13 7.55 -16.68
N LEU A 560 6.96 8.55 -15.82
CA LEU A 560 5.74 8.82 -15.08
C LEU A 560 5.08 10.10 -15.57
N TYR A 561 3.79 10.03 -15.81
CA TYR A 561 2.98 11.11 -16.35
C TYR A 561 1.94 11.50 -15.31
N THR A 562 1.98 12.73 -14.83
CA THR A 562 0.83 13.34 -14.15
C THR A 562 -0.04 14.02 -15.21
N ILE A 563 -1.29 13.58 -15.34
CA ILE A 563 -2.22 14.06 -16.37
C ILE A 563 -3.34 14.84 -15.68
N ALA A 564 -3.31 16.16 -15.77
CA ALA A 564 -4.27 17.05 -15.11
C ALA A 564 -5.23 17.68 -16.12
N PRO A 565 -6.57 17.58 -15.94
CA PRO A 565 -7.53 18.25 -16.82
C PRO A 565 -7.34 19.77 -16.81
N ILE A 566 -7.32 20.39 -17.99
CA ILE A 566 -7.29 21.83 -18.13
C ILE A 566 -8.70 22.40 -17.90
N THR A 567 -8.80 23.38 -17.01
CA THR A 567 -10.02 24.14 -16.74
C THR A 567 -9.83 25.59 -17.17
N VAL A 568 -10.80 26.16 -17.89
CA VAL A 568 -10.80 27.57 -18.26
C VAL A 568 -11.55 28.38 -17.20
N VAL A 569 -10.90 29.42 -16.66
CA VAL A 569 -11.43 30.31 -15.62
C VAL A 569 -11.29 31.75 -16.12
N GLY A 570 -12.41 32.37 -16.51
CA GLY A 570 -12.38 33.68 -17.16
C GLY A 570 -11.59 33.60 -18.49
N SER A 571 -10.41 34.22 -18.54
CA SER A 571 -9.54 34.25 -19.72
C SER A 571 -8.24 33.44 -19.58
N VAL A 572 -8.11 32.63 -18.53
CA VAL A 572 -6.93 31.78 -18.29
C VAL A 572 -7.31 30.30 -18.25
N ALA A 573 -6.47 29.45 -18.82
CA ALA A 573 -6.58 28.00 -18.75
C ALA A 573 -5.58 27.49 -17.70
N VAL A 574 -6.01 26.61 -16.80
CA VAL A 574 -5.22 26.17 -15.65
C VAL A 574 -5.35 24.67 -15.39
N ALA A 575 -4.30 24.06 -14.85
CA ALA A 575 -4.32 22.68 -14.35
C ALA A 575 -3.33 22.47 -13.21
N ALA A 576 -3.74 21.80 -12.13
CA ALA A 576 -2.86 21.56 -10.98
C ALA A 576 -1.97 20.32 -11.20
N ILE A 577 -0.66 20.52 -11.30
CA ILE A 577 0.32 19.45 -11.51
C ILE A 577 0.77 18.85 -10.17
N GLY A 578 1.06 19.69 -9.18
CA GLY A 578 1.45 19.25 -7.85
C GLY A 578 2.95 19.36 -7.59
N LEU A 579 3.49 18.41 -6.81
CA LEU A 579 4.84 18.46 -6.27
C LEU A 579 5.83 17.70 -7.17
N THR A 580 6.54 18.41 -8.05
CA THR A 580 7.25 17.81 -9.19
C THR A 580 8.44 16.93 -8.83
N ASN A 581 9.02 17.10 -7.64
CA ASN A 581 10.10 16.24 -7.15
C ASN A 581 9.62 14.86 -6.63
N MET A 582 8.31 14.62 -6.60
CA MET A 582 7.74 13.33 -6.19
C MET A 582 7.34 12.51 -7.41
N TYR A 583 7.53 11.20 -7.35
CA TYR A 583 7.10 10.28 -8.42
C TYR A 583 5.59 10.39 -8.69
N ASN A 584 4.78 10.56 -7.64
CA ASN A 584 3.36 10.92 -7.77
C ASN A 584 3.13 12.40 -7.47
N SER A 585 3.49 13.26 -8.42
CA SER A 585 3.35 14.73 -8.30
C SER A 585 1.92 15.16 -8.00
N GLY A 586 0.95 14.64 -8.78
CA GLY A 586 -0.48 14.95 -8.61
C GLY A 586 -1.09 14.47 -7.29
N GLY A 587 -0.47 13.48 -6.64
CA GLY A 587 -0.89 13.00 -5.32
C GLY A 587 -0.75 14.03 -4.20
N ALA A 588 -0.01 15.12 -4.44
CA ALA A 588 0.13 16.25 -3.54
C ALA A 588 -1.07 17.21 -3.57
N VAL A 589 -1.90 17.18 -4.61
CA VAL A 589 -3.07 18.06 -4.78
C VAL A 589 -4.31 17.39 -4.22
N LEU A 590 -4.91 17.97 -3.19
CA LEU A 590 -6.06 17.41 -2.47
C LEU A 590 -7.39 17.96 -2.99
N SER A 591 -7.44 19.23 -3.33
CA SER A 591 -8.59 19.88 -3.96
C SER A 591 -8.15 21.09 -4.78
N VAL A 592 -8.95 21.42 -5.80
CA VAL A 592 -8.82 22.65 -6.59
C VAL A 592 -10.19 23.31 -6.67
N ARG A 593 -10.26 24.61 -6.40
CA ARG A 593 -11.45 25.44 -6.60
C ARG A 593 -11.11 26.60 -7.51
N THR A 594 -12.06 26.95 -8.37
CA THR A 594 -11.91 28.06 -9.32
C THR A 594 -13.07 29.03 -9.17
N SER A 595 -12.82 30.32 -9.34
CA SER A 595 -13.85 31.36 -9.27
C SER A 595 -13.53 32.54 -10.18
N THR A 596 -14.57 33.29 -10.58
CA THR A 596 -14.44 34.57 -11.30
C THR A 596 -15.21 35.66 -10.56
N SER A 597 -14.61 36.84 -10.40
CA SER A 597 -15.33 37.97 -9.80
C SER A 597 -16.36 38.53 -10.79
N GLY A 598 -17.65 38.44 -10.45
CA GLY A 598 -18.76 38.92 -11.30
C GLY A 598 -19.91 37.93 -11.52
N ALA A 599 -19.72 36.65 -11.19
CA ALA A 599 -20.81 35.69 -11.12
C ALA A 599 -21.44 35.73 -9.71
N GLY A 600 -22.70 36.19 -9.63
CA GLY A 600 -23.48 36.14 -8.39
C GLY A 600 -23.55 34.70 -7.88
N ASP A 601 -23.41 34.57 -6.55
CA ASP A 601 -23.44 33.33 -5.80
C ASP A 601 -24.60 32.41 -6.24
N ALA A 602 -24.23 31.31 -6.92
CA ALA A 602 -25.11 30.21 -7.22
C ALA A 602 -24.32 28.90 -7.21
N GLY A 603 -24.17 28.33 -6.02
CA GLY A 603 -24.07 26.87 -5.87
C GLY A 603 -22.82 26.39 -5.14
N ALA A 604 -22.87 26.44 -3.81
CA ALA A 604 -22.11 25.50 -2.99
C ALA A 604 -22.54 24.06 -3.34
N CYS A 605 -21.68 23.29 -4.00
CA CYS A 605 -21.85 21.85 -4.12
C CYS A 605 -21.13 21.16 -2.96
N GLY A 606 -21.90 20.90 -1.89
CA GLY A 606 -21.51 19.98 -0.85
C GLY A 606 -21.46 18.56 -1.39
N ALA A 607 -20.38 17.86 -1.06
CA ALA A 607 -20.25 16.43 -1.28
C ALA A 607 -21.35 15.68 -0.49
N HIS A 608 -22.19 14.93 -1.20
CA HIS A 608 -22.93 13.83 -0.60
C HIS A 608 -22.86 12.57 -1.47
N SER A 609 -22.62 11.49 -0.74
CA SER A 609 -22.57 10.09 -1.10
C SER A 609 -23.85 9.53 -1.71
N SER A 610 -23.65 8.42 -2.44
CA SER A 610 -24.51 7.24 -2.61
C SER A 610 -25.24 7.05 -3.96
N ALA A 611 -24.94 5.88 -4.53
CA ALA A 611 -25.85 4.88 -5.06
C ALA A 611 -26.81 5.22 -6.21
N GLY A 612 -26.58 4.55 -7.35
CA GLY A 612 -27.57 3.79 -8.11
C GLY A 612 -28.61 4.58 -8.92
N VAL A 613 -28.65 4.33 -10.22
CA VAL A 613 -29.80 3.73 -10.96
C VAL A 613 -29.53 3.81 -12.47
N ALA A 614 -29.94 2.73 -13.15
CA ALA A 614 -29.86 2.45 -14.57
C ALA A 614 -30.84 3.24 -15.46
N ALA A 615 -30.51 3.35 -16.75
CA ALA A 615 -31.40 3.37 -17.93
C ALA A 615 -30.49 3.33 -19.19
N SER A 616 -30.48 2.30 -20.05
CA SER A 616 -31.43 1.89 -21.09
C SER A 616 -31.82 2.97 -22.11
N SER A 617 -31.34 2.84 -23.36
CA SER A 617 -32.19 2.77 -24.57
C SER A 617 -31.37 2.63 -25.86
N ASP A 618 -31.92 1.82 -26.77
CA ASP A 618 -31.43 1.35 -28.06
C ASP A 618 -31.31 2.38 -29.21
N ALA A 619 -30.52 1.97 -30.22
CA ALA A 619 -30.58 2.22 -31.68
C ALA A 619 -30.37 3.68 -32.18
N ASP A 620 -29.73 3.95 -33.34
CA ASP A 620 -29.86 3.30 -34.64
C ASP A 620 -28.64 3.62 -35.54
N MET A 621 -28.35 2.75 -36.50
CA MET A 621 -27.33 2.88 -37.54
C MET A 621 -27.92 3.44 -38.84
N GLY A 622 -27.20 4.33 -39.54
CA GLY A 622 -27.55 4.78 -40.89
C GLY A 622 -26.36 5.32 -41.67
N GLU A 623 -26.14 4.76 -42.87
CA GLU A 623 -24.95 4.85 -43.72
C GLU A 623 -24.70 6.19 -44.47
N ALA A 624 -23.45 6.29 -44.93
CA ALA A 624 -22.78 7.24 -45.81
C ALA A 624 -23.47 7.64 -47.14
N ARG A 625 -23.22 8.89 -47.62
CA ARG A 625 -22.28 9.22 -48.74
C ARG A 625 -22.46 10.65 -49.31
N ALA A 626 -21.30 11.29 -49.55
CA ALA A 626 -20.91 12.20 -50.64
C ALA A 626 -21.68 13.52 -50.89
N ALA A 627 -20.99 14.68 -50.84
CA ALA A 627 -20.20 15.21 -51.97
C ALA A 627 -19.62 16.61 -51.69
N SER A 628 -18.48 16.84 -52.33
CA SER A 628 -17.61 18.01 -52.45
C SER A 628 -18.22 19.40 -52.64
N ALA A 629 -17.46 20.39 -52.15
CA ALA A 629 -17.07 21.67 -52.79
C ALA A 629 -17.46 22.94 -52.01
N THR A 630 -16.56 23.47 -51.17
CA THR A 630 -16.31 24.92 -50.98
C THR A 630 -15.17 25.24 -49.97
N GLU A 631 -13.97 24.69 -50.16
CA GLU A 631 -12.82 24.99 -49.25
C GLU A 631 -12.25 26.43 -49.40
N ALA A 632 -12.59 27.15 -50.48
CA ALA A 632 -12.10 28.52 -50.68
C ALA A 632 -13.03 29.61 -50.09
N GLY A 633 -14.29 29.27 -49.78
CA GLY A 633 -15.26 30.19 -49.19
C GLY A 633 -15.17 30.25 -47.67
N GLU A 634 -14.95 29.10 -47.02
CA GLU A 634 -14.85 28.98 -45.57
C GLU A 634 -13.57 29.62 -45.01
N ALA A 635 -12.46 29.59 -45.76
CA ALA A 635 -11.21 30.23 -45.34
C ALA A 635 -11.34 31.77 -45.25
N LYS A 636 -12.09 32.40 -46.17
CA LYS A 636 -12.33 33.85 -46.14
C LYS A 636 -13.35 34.28 -45.09
N ALA A 637 -14.32 33.42 -44.78
CA ALA A 637 -15.27 33.68 -43.70
C ALA A 637 -14.57 33.63 -42.33
N LYS A 638 -13.72 32.63 -42.10
CA LYS A 638 -12.90 32.52 -40.86
C LYS A 638 -11.91 33.67 -40.69
N GLU A 639 -11.32 34.17 -41.78
CA GLU A 639 -10.40 35.31 -41.73
C GLU A 639 -11.12 36.65 -41.47
N ALA A 640 -12.40 36.75 -41.85
CA ALA A 640 -13.25 37.91 -41.55
C ALA A 640 -13.77 37.88 -40.10
N GLU A 641 -14.19 36.71 -39.59
CA GLU A 641 -14.54 36.50 -38.18
C GLU A 641 -13.34 36.80 -37.26
N ALA A 642 -12.14 36.32 -37.60
CA ALA A 642 -10.94 36.59 -36.82
C ALA A 642 -10.61 38.09 -36.72
N ARG A 643 -10.88 38.87 -37.78
CA ARG A 643 -10.68 40.33 -37.78
C ARG A 643 -11.76 41.09 -37.03
N GLU A 644 -13.01 40.62 -37.06
CA GLU A 644 -14.08 41.18 -36.23
C GLU A 644 -13.88 40.87 -34.75
N GLU A 645 -13.32 39.71 -34.41
CA GLU A 645 -12.96 39.33 -33.04
C GLU A 645 -11.76 40.14 -32.53
N GLU A 646 -10.70 40.32 -33.34
CA GLU A 646 -9.58 41.23 -33.03
C GLU A 646 -10.05 42.68 -32.83
N ALA A 647 -11.00 43.15 -33.63
CA ALA A 647 -11.59 44.48 -33.49
C ALA A 647 -12.43 44.61 -32.20
N ARG A 648 -13.16 43.55 -31.83
CA ARG A 648 -13.93 43.49 -30.57
C ARG A 648 -13.04 43.45 -29.34
N GLU A 649 -11.92 42.71 -29.40
CA GLU A 649 -10.92 42.67 -28.33
C GLU A 649 -10.16 44.01 -28.20
N ALA A 650 -9.90 44.69 -29.31
CA ALA A 650 -9.32 46.04 -29.30
C ALA A 650 -10.28 47.07 -28.69
N GLU A 651 -11.58 47.00 -28.99
CA GLU A 651 -12.61 47.88 -28.42
C GLU A 651 -12.89 47.58 -26.93
N ALA A 652 -12.76 46.31 -26.52
CA ALA A 652 -12.80 45.89 -25.11
C ALA A 652 -11.55 46.32 -24.30
N ARG A 653 -10.40 46.55 -24.96
CA ARG A 653 -9.20 47.13 -24.33
C ARG A 653 -9.31 48.66 -24.15
N GLU A 654 -10.10 49.35 -24.96
CA GLU A 654 -10.34 50.81 -24.84
C GLU A 654 -11.48 51.17 -23.88
N THR A 655 -12.41 50.25 -23.62
CA THR A 655 -13.47 50.43 -22.62
C THR A 655 -13.10 49.64 -21.37
N GLY A 656 -12.61 50.30 -20.33
CA GLY A 656 -12.19 49.69 -19.05
C GLY A 656 -13.33 49.03 -18.25
N ALA A 657 -14.02 48.05 -18.83
CA ALA A 657 -14.80 47.06 -18.13
C ALA A 657 -13.82 46.17 -17.38
N GLY A 658 -13.79 46.25 -16.05
CA GLY A 658 -12.90 45.45 -15.22
C GLY A 658 -13.02 43.98 -15.59
N ALA A 659 -11.95 43.41 -16.15
CA ALA A 659 -11.90 41.99 -16.44
C ALA A 659 -12.20 41.23 -15.14
N ALA A 660 -13.14 40.29 -15.21
CA ALA A 660 -13.46 39.42 -14.09
C ALA A 660 -12.17 38.75 -13.60
N GLU A 661 -11.80 39.00 -12.35
CA GLU A 661 -10.61 38.46 -11.70
C GLU A 661 -10.77 36.95 -11.61
N ALA A 662 -9.85 36.20 -12.21
CA ALA A 662 -9.86 34.75 -12.14
C ALA A 662 -9.03 34.33 -10.93
N THR A 663 -9.56 33.42 -10.12
CA THR A 663 -8.88 32.90 -8.93
C THR A 663 -8.88 31.38 -8.95
N VAL A 664 -7.73 30.79 -8.60
CA VAL A 664 -7.55 29.35 -8.42
C VAL A 664 -7.00 29.09 -7.04
N GLU A 665 -7.72 28.32 -6.24
CA GLU A 665 -7.30 27.85 -4.93
C GLU A 665 -6.99 26.37 -4.97
N ALA A 666 -5.79 25.96 -4.54
CA ALA A 666 -5.42 24.57 -4.40
C ALA A 666 -5.09 24.25 -2.94
N GLU A 667 -5.69 23.19 -2.40
CA GLU A 667 -5.23 22.60 -1.15
C GLU A 667 -4.22 21.50 -1.44
N VAL A 668 -3.03 21.62 -0.84
CA VAL A 668 -1.90 20.73 -1.14
C VAL A 668 -1.26 20.14 0.11
N ARG A 669 -0.58 19.00 -0.05
CA ARG A 669 0.22 18.34 0.99
C ARG A 669 1.64 18.07 0.50
N GLY A 670 2.62 18.33 1.37
CA GLY A 670 4.04 18.19 1.05
C GLY A 670 4.77 19.53 1.08
N GLY A 671 6.02 19.55 0.63
CA GLY A 671 6.84 20.75 0.57
C GLY A 671 7.89 20.62 -0.54
N GLY A 672 8.27 21.75 -1.12
CA GLY A 672 9.11 21.86 -2.31
C GLY A 672 8.45 22.72 -3.39
N THR A 673 8.80 22.45 -4.65
CA THR A 673 8.29 23.17 -5.81
C THR A 673 6.92 22.65 -6.21
N PHE A 674 5.88 23.44 -5.97
CA PHE A 674 4.55 23.17 -6.49
C PHE A 674 4.35 23.85 -7.83
N VAL A 675 3.83 23.08 -8.79
CA VAL A 675 3.57 23.55 -10.14
C VAL A 675 2.07 23.54 -10.43
N LEU A 676 1.63 24.65 -11.02
CA LEU A 676 0.37 24.78 -11.73
C LEU A 676 0.70 25.11 -13.19
N TYR A 677 0.03 24.46 -14.13
CA TYR A 677 -0.03 24.97 -15.49
C TYR A 677 -0.97 26.18 -15.53
N ALA A 678 -0.55 27.26 -16.21
CA ALA A 678 -1.38 28.40 -16.54
C ALA A 678 -1.05 28.92 -17.93
N SER A 679 -2.06 29.23 -18.75
CA SER A 679 -1.85 29.82 -20.08
C SER A 679 -1.34 31.27 -20.05
N ARG A 680 -1.39 31.92 -18.87
CA ARG A 680 -0.94 33.30 -18.65
C ARG A 680 -0.25 33.41 -17.29
N GLN A 681 0.67 34.36 -17.16
CA GLN A 681 1.35 34.64 -15.88
C GLN A 681 0.34 35.13 -14.82
N PRO A 682 0.32 34.53 -13.60
CA PRO A 682 -0.46 35.05 -12.48
C PRO A 682 0.04 36.44 -12.06
N VAL A 683 -0.87 37.35 -11.72
CA VAL A 683 -0.52 38.66 -11.16
C VAL A 683 -0.17 38.59 -9.68
N ARG A 684 -0.71 37.58 -8.98
CA ARG A 684 -0.47 37.38 -7.55
C ARG A 684 -0.56 35.88 -7.20
N CYS A 685 0.25 35.47 -6.23
CA CYS A 685 0.10 34.19 -5.57
C CYS A 685 0.24 34.34 -4.05
N THR A 686 -0.53 33.58 -3.29
CA THR A 686 -0.32 33.45 -1.84
C THR A 686 -0.21 32.00 -1.41
N VAL A 687 0.68 31.73 -0.45
CA VAL A 687 0.80 30.45 0.26
C VAL A 687 0.34 30.67 1.70
N ASN A 688 -0.75 30.02 2.10
CA ASN A 688 -1.39 30.19 3.40
C ASN A 688 -1.75 31.66 3.73
N GLY A 689 -2.12 32.44 2.70
CA GLY A 689 -2.48 33.85 2.81
C GLY A 689 -1.30 34.82 2.79
N GLU A 690 -0.06 34.33 2.81
CA GLU A 690 1.15 35.14 2.68
C GLU A 690 1.57 35.21 1.21
N GLU A 691 1.96 36.40 0.74
CA GLU A 691 2.39 36.61 -0.65
C GLU A 691 3.64 35.79 -0.97
N ALA A 692 3.63 35.11 -2.12
CA ALA A 692 4.70 34.22 -2.55
C ALA A 692 5.13 34.54 -3.97
N GLU A 693 6.44 34.44 -4.23
CA GLU A 693 7.01 34.60 -5.56
C GLU A 693 6.62 33.42 -6.46
N VAL A 694 6.12 33.73 -7.65
CA VAL A 694 5.85 32.75 -8.70
C VAL A 694 6.93 32.85 -9.77
N VAL A 695 7.61 31.75 -10.02
CA VAL A 695 8.47 31.59 -11.19
C VAL A 695 7.58 31.11 -12.34
N TYR A 696 7.32 31.98 -13.31
CA TYR A 696 6.51 31.66 -14.48
C TYR A 696 7.39 31.45 -15.71
N THR A 697 7.20 30.32 -16.40
CA THR A 697 7.88 29.99 -17.66
C THR A 697 6.86 30.12 -18.80
N PRO A 698 6.97 31.15 -19.66
CA PRO A 698 5.98 31.39 -20.72
C PRO A 698 5.89 30.28 -21.77
N ASP A 699 6.99 29.56 -22.04
CA ASP A 699 7.07 28.57 -23.12
C ASP A 699 6.21 27.33 -22.85
N ASP A 700 6.13 26.89 -21.60
CA ASP A 700 5.36 25.71 -21.16
C ASP A 700 4.18 26.04 -20.22
N GLY A 701 4.01 27.32 -19.86
CA GLY A 701 2.97 27.80 -18.96
C GLY A 701 3.18 27.38 -17.50
N ARG A 702 4.38 26.96 -17.11
CA ARG A 702 4.69 26.52 -15.74
C ARG A 702 4.66 27.69 -14.78
N ALA A 703 3.74 27.70 -13.81
CA ALA A 703 3.71 28.62 -12.68
C ALA A 703 4.15 27.88 -11.41
N ALA A 704 5.41 28.06 -11.03
CA ALA A 704 6.03 27.35 -9.90
C ALA A 704 6.10 28.24 -8.64
N VAL A 705 5.78 27.66 -7.48
CA VAL A 705 5.89 28.32 -6.16
C VAL A 705 6.58 27.39 -5.16
N GLN A 706 7.38 27.95 -4.27
CA GLN A 706 7.99 27.21 -3.17
C GLN A 706 7.05 27.11 -1.98
N VAL A 707 6.85 25.91 -1.47
CA VAL A 707 6.00 25.64 -0.31
C VAL A 707 6.82 24.95 0.77
N ALA A 708 6.85 25.54 1.96
CA ALA A 708 7.49 24.92 3.11
C ALA A 708 6.72 23.66 3.55
N PHE A 709 7.44 22.60 3.89
CA PHE A 709 6.83 21.38 4.41
C PHE A 709 6.19 21.62 5.79
N ARG A 710 4.95 21.16 5.97
CA ARG A 710 4.21 21.22 7.25
C ARG A 710 3.78 19.82 7.66
N ALA A 711 4.43 19.24 8.67
CA ALA A 711 4.15 17.87 9.11
C ALA A 711 2.68 17.72 9.55
N GLY A 712 1.98 16.72 9.02
CA GLY A 712 0.58 16.45 9.36
C GLY A 712 -0.43 17.54 8.98
N ALA A 713 -0.05 18.53 8.16
CA ALA A 713 -0.92 19.63 7.76
C ALA A 713 -0.91 19.85 6.23
N THR A 714 -1.89 20.59 5.75
CA THR A 714 -2.00 21.02 4.36
C THR A 714 -1.58 22.49 4.21
N SER A 715 -1.27 22.90 2.98
CA SER A 715 -1.05 24.28 2.59
C SER A 715 -2.11 24.71 1.59
N SER A 716 -2.54 25.97 1.65
CA SER A 716 -3.44 26.57 0.67
C SER A 716 -2.64 27.46 -0.27
N LEU A 717 -2.76 27.22 -1.57
CA LEU A 717 -2.16 28.05 -2.63
C LEU A 717 -3.29 28.79 -3.33
N THR A 718 -3.15 30.10 -3.52
CA THR A 718 -4.13 30.93 -4.24
C THR A 718 -3.42 31.71 -5.33
N TYR A 719 -3.83 31.50 -6.58
CA TYR A 719 -3.33 32.23 -7.75
C TYR A 719 -4.42 33.14 -8.29
N THR A 720 -4.03 34.34 -8.73
CA THR A 720 -4.95 35.38 -9.23
C THR A 720 -4.45 35.95 -10.55
N TRP A 721 -5.38 36.26 -11.47
CA TRP A 721 -5.12 36.89 -12.77
C TRP A 721 -6.00 38.11 -13.00
#